data_AF-A0A2X4W7J7-F1
#
_entry.id   AF-A0A2X4W7J7-F1
#
_cell.length_a   1.000
_cell.length_b   1.000
_cell.length_c   1.000
_cell.angle_alpha   90.00
_cell.angle_beta   90.00
_cell.angle_gamma   90.00
#
_symmetry.space_group_name_H-M   'P 1'
#
loop_
_entity.id
_entity.type
_entity.pdbx_description
1 polymer ?
#
loop_
_entity_poly.entity_id
_entity_poly.type
_entity_poly.pdbx_seq_one_letter_code
_entity_poly.pdbx_strand_id
1 'polypeptide(L)'
;MYMPVLEINLHKLEENARTEKTLLASSGIEVMAVNKVFDGCVETAQAVFNGGITVIAESRTYNLKKIRETGCTTCLLRSPCLSEIEDVVRYADISLNSEPVVLRALSHEAQRQGKTHQVLLMVDMGDLREGIWFSEYQRILETITLIADLPALELYGLGTNFNCYGTVLPTVKNGEDFLALAARLEADSGIPVRRLSAGNCTSYHLLDKGIWPHGLNHLRIGGLHEFGIEYVDMKYLNEFHHSAKPVDKACSDMYILEAEIIELNSKPTVPVGELGVDAFLQSKTFVDRGIRRRALLAFGRQDVPSDNCVPCDDAITILGQTSDHTLVDIEDCRQPLKVGDVVRFELDYTGLLMACQTKRHRLEVYALTHNRRAVSRRHLLLMSLGGTIGTGLFIGIAEPLSSVGPAGALLAYLFAGAIMLATMMCLDELSCAFPHSGSFQHYALMIMPSPVWSYTIGWLYWFSWDFSLAADLTAAGFIAHQFFPAVPVYIFCLAILLILTVINFTSAKSFGDANTGFRPLKFSLSYCLSVAGGVMIYSLMGYSDWHPTLKTDGMWFPHGWEQIVVCMTIVIYSFQGGELVGNTAGETESPHIILPKVILGIGLRIILFYSLAIAVLALVYPHKLAPNGQSPFVWVFSHAGIPGADTLMTLVIFSAAVSAANSAIYASSRMLWSMAGDRFAPACFGKTNGGGVPVYAILITVLLALVSLLTRYIPAQQFYLYLIASTGQVGCLAWITIGWCQYRFRQSVRNGTYASDLLRYRSSLFPWTARFVIITNFAIMVGTWFSEQGGVIMLVELAFMTGILLSWYLFRPTLSRLRNTVG
;
A
#
# COMPACT_ATOMS: atom_id res chain seq x y z
N MET A 1 8.25 -9.20 -17.33
CA MET A 1 9.69 -9.08 -17.66
C MET A 1 10.32 -8.40 -16.46
N TYR A 2 11.28 -9.03 -15.78
CA TYR A 2 11.91 -8.44 -14.60
C TYR A 2 12.88 -7.34 -15.07
N MET A 3 12.78 -6.15 -14.48
CA MET A 3 13.59 -4.97 -14.79
C MET A 3 14.05 -4.35 -13.46
N PRO A 4 15.17 -3.61 -13.43
CA PRO A 4 15.52 -2.81 -12.27
C PRO A 4 14.41 -1.78 -11.97
N VAL A 5 14.26 -1.46 -10.68
CA VAL A 5 13.18 -0.60 -10.19
C VAL A 5 13.77 0.57 -9.41
N LEU A 6 13.39 1.81 -9.73
CA LEU A 6 13.67 3.00 -8.95
C LEU A 6 12.44 3.37 -8.10
N GLU A 7 12.61 3.42 -6.79
CA GLU A 7 11.64 3.96 -5.85
C GLU A 7 12.03 5.38 -5.43
N ILE A 8 11.07 6.31 -5.49
CA ILE A 8 11.21 7.70 -5.05
C ILE A 8 10.23 7.97 -3.90
N ASN A 9 10.76 8.37 -2.74
CA ASN A 9 9.96 8.71 -1.57
C ASN A 9 9.45 10.16 -1.61
N LEU A 10 8.23 10.36 -2.11
CA LEU A 10 7.65 11.70 -2.29
C LEU A 10 7.32 12.39 -0.97
N HIS A 11 7.02 11.64 0.09
CA HIS A 11 6.71 12.22 1.40
C HIS A 11 7.94 12.91 2.00
N LYS A 12 9.09 12.23 1.99
CA LYS A 12 10.34 12.83 2.45
C LYS A 12 10.73 14.04 1.60
N LEU A 13 10.51 13.96 0.29
CA LEU A 13 10.73 15.08 -0.63
C LEU A 13 9.82 16.29 -0.32
N GLU A 14 8.54 16.05 -0.05
CA GLU A 14 7.58 17.09 0.35
C GLU A 14 7.96 17.73 1.70
N GLU A 15 8.35 16.92 2.68
CA GLU A 15 8.83 17.41 3.99
C GLU A 15 10.11 18.24 3.84
N ASN A 16 11.06 17.77 3.04
CA ASN A 16 12.28 18.50 2.76
C ASN A 16 12.00 19.84 2.07
N ALA A 17 11.10 19.88 1.08
CA ALA A 17 10.69 21.12 0.42
C ALA A 17 10.02 22.10 1.41
N ARG A 18 9.26 21.60 2.38
CA ARG A 18 8.65 22.40 3.45
C ARG A 18 9.71 22.96 4.41
N THR A 19 10.69 22.15 4.79
CA THR A 19 11.83 22.58 5.61
C THR A 19 12.62 23.66 4.89
N GLU A 20 12.97 23.44 3.61
CA GLU A 20 13.69 24.41 2.78
C GLU A 20 12.97 25.75 2.70
N LYS A 21 11.67 25.74 2.36
CA LYS A 21 10.86 26.95 2.31
C LYS A 21 10.89 27.71 3.63
N THR A 22 10.71 27.00 4.75
CA THR A 22 10.64 27.62 6.07
C THR A 22 11.99 28.22 6.47
N LEU A 23 13.07 27.48 6.22
CA LEU A 23 14.43 27.89 6.50
C LEU A 23 14.81 29.16 5.74
N LEU A 24 14.60 29.19 4.42
CA LEU A 24 14.95 30.34 3.59
C LEU A 24 14.04 31.55 3.85
N ALA A 25 12.74 31.33 4.08
CA ALA A 25 11.81 32.41 4.41
C ALA A 25 12.19 33.12 5.71
N SER A 26 12.78 32.41 6.70
CA SER A 26 13.25 33.03 7.95
C SER A 26 14.38 34.06 7.73
N SER A 27 15.11 33.94 6.62
CA SER A 27 16.15 34.87 6.18
C SER A 27 15.67 35.87 5.13
N GLY A 28 14.36 35.92 4.84
CA GLY A 28 13.77 36.79 3.83
C GLY A 28 14.07 36.38 2.38
N ILE A 29 14.33 35.10 2.14
CA ILE A 29 14.74 34.56 0.83
C ILE A 29 13.59 33.76 0.22
N GLU A 30 13.16 34.16 -0.98
CA GLU A 30 12.27 33.38 -1.84
C GLU A 30 13.05 32.25 -2.53
N VAL A 31 12.39 31.12 -2.77
CA VAL A 31 13.03 29.96 -3.38
C VAL A 31 12.29 29.47 -4.62
N MET A 32 13.09 29.14 -5.63
CA MET A 32 12.69 28.44 -6.84
C MET A 32 13.28 27.03 -6.76
N ALA A 33 12.43 26.01 -6.66
CA ALA A 33 12.87 24.63 -6.57
C ALA A 33 13.25 24.10 -7.95
N VAL A 34 14.43 23.51 -8.05
CA VAL A 34 14.89 22.79 -9.24
C VAL A 34 14.34 21.37 -9.18
N ASN A 35 13.65 20.92 -10.23
CA ASN A 35 13.10 19.55 -10.35
C ASN A 35 13.80 18.73 -11.45
N LYS A 36 14.93 19.25 -11.95
CA LYS A 36 15.64 18.76 -13.14
C LYS A 36 16.08 17.30 -13.03
N VAL A 37 16.48 16.85 -11.84
CA VAL A 37 17.02 15.50 -11.64
C VAL A 37 15.97 14.41 -11.91
N PHE A 38 14.68 14.75 -11.82
CA PHE A 38 13.57 13.82 -11.96
C PHE A 38 12.98 13.72 -13.37
N ASP A 39 13.64 14.29 -14.38
CA ASP A 39 13.18 14.34 -15.79
C ASP A 39 11.70 14.75 -15.96
N GLY A 40 11.29 15.80 -15.25
CA GLY A 40 9.93 16.34 -15.31
C GLY A 40 8.87 15.39 -14.76
N CYS A 41 9.21 14.49 -13.84
CA CYS A 41 8.24 13.70 -13.09
C CYS A 41 7.24 14.62 -12.38
N VAL A 42 5.94 14.44 -12.68
CA VAL A 42 4.87 15.31 -12.20
C VAL A 42 4.67 15.13 -10.70
N GLU A 43 4.84 13.90 -10.21
CA GLU A 43 4.64 13.53 -8.81
C GLU A 43 5.69 14.17 -7.90
N THR A 44 6.94 14.29 -8.34
CA THR A 44 8.01 14.99 -7.61
C THR A 44 7.79 16.50 -7.59
N ALA A 45 7.43 17.08 -8.74
CA ALA A 45 7.05 18.49 -8.82
C ALA A 45 5.83 18.80 -7.91
N GLN A 46 4.82 17.94 -7.89
CA GLN A 46 3.66 18.09 -7.03
C GLN A 46 4.03 17.98 -5.55
N ALA A 47 4.93 17.06 -5.17
CA ALA A 47 5.42 16.94 -3.80
C ALA A 47 6.12 18.22 -3.33
N VAL A 48 6.99 18.80 -4.17
CA VAL A 48 7.65 20.07 -3.90
C VAL A 48 6.64 21.22 -3.78
N PHE A 49 5.65 21.27 -4.68
CA PHE A 49 4.57 22.26 -4.64
C PHE A 49 3.74 22.15 -3.35
N ASN A 50 3.41 20.93 -2.92
CA ASN A 50 2.70 20.66 -1.66
C ASN A 50 3.55 21.00 -0.42
N GLY A 51 4.88 20.90 -0.52
CA GLY A 51 5.82 21.41 0.48
C GLY A 51 5.78 22.94 0.60
N GLY A 52 5.19 23.61 -0.39
CA GLY A 52 4.86 25.02 -0.39
C GLY A 52 5.72 25.87 -1.33
N ILE A 53 6.69 25.28 -2.04
CA ILE A 53 7.51 26.01 -3.02
C ILE A 53 6.70 26.13 -4.31
N THR A 54 6.29 27.34 -4.67
CA THR A 54 5.32 27.56 -5.75
C THR A 54 5.96 27.73 -7.13
N VAL A 55 7.26 27.99 -7.19
CA VAL A 55 8.01 28.16 -8.45
C VAL A 55 8.91 26.94 -8.66
N ILE A 56 8.67 26.21 -9.75
CA ILE A 56 9.40 24.98 -10.08
C ILE A 56 10.15 25.17 -11.39
N ALA A 57 11.45 24.90 -11.36
CA ALA A 57 12.35 25.08 -12.47
C ALA A 57 12.77 23.75 -13.11
N GLU A 58 12.80 23.75 -14.42
CA GLU A 58 13.23 22.61 -15.24
C GLU A 58 14.06 23.10 -16.43
N SER A 59 14.90 22.23 -16.98
CA SER A 59 15.86 22.54 -18.03
C SER A 59 15.33 22.28 -19.46
N ARG A 60 14.18 21.62 -19.58
CA ARG A 60 13.60 21.17 -20.85
C ARG A 60 12.12 21.55 -20.95
N THR A 61 11.72 22.12 -22.08
CA THR A 61 10.33 22.54 -22.34
C THR A 61 9.34 21.38 -22.33
N TYR A 62 9.75 20.20 -22.82
CA TYR A 62 8.90 19.00 -22.76
C TYR A 62 8.69 18.48 -21.33
N ASN A 63 9.60 18.77 -20.40
CA ASN A 63 9.41 18.49 -18.97
C ASN A 63 8.49 19.53 -18.32
N LEU A 64 8.66 20.81 -18.68
CA LEU A 64 7.75 21.88 -18.26
C LEU A 64 6.30 21.61 -18.69
N LYS A 65 6.11 21.07 -19.90
CA LYS A 65 4.80 20.62 -20.38
C LYS A 65 4.14 19.59 -19.45
N LYS A 66 4.91 18.64 -18.90
CA LYS A 66 4.41 17.61 -17.96
C LYS A 66 3.96 18.24 -16.64
N ILE A 67 4.80 19.09 -16.05
CA ILE A 67 4.58 19.59 -14.67
C ILE A 67 3.62 20.78 -14.58
N ARG A 68 3.26 21.40 -15.71
CA ARG A 68 2.36 22.58 -15.74
C ARG A 68 0.98 22.30 -15.13
N GLU A 69 0.50 21.06 -15.17
CA GLU A 69 -0.80 20.67 -14.61
C GLU A 69 -0.84 20.70 -13.08
N THR A 70 0.32 20.80 -12.41
CA THR A 70 0.41 20.87 -10.93
C THR A 70 -0.08 22.20 -10.36
N GLY A 71 -0.20 23.25 -11.18
CA GLY A 71 -0.55 24.60 -10.76
C GLY A 71 0.63 25.44 -10.25
N CYS A 72 1.86 24.93 -10.32
CA CYS A 72 3.07 25.71 -10.03
C CYS A 72 3.36 26.76 -11.11
N THR A 73 4.05 27.84 -10.74
CA THR A 73 4.71 28.73 -11.70
C THR A 73 5.93 28.01 -12.27
N THR A 74 6.02 27.91 -13.58
CA THR A 74 7.07 27.14 -14.24
C THR A 74 8.22 28.03 -14.71
N CYS A 75 9.47 27.59 -14.48
CA CYS A 75 10.66 28.30 -14.94
C CYS A 75 11.54 27.42 -15.84
N LEU A 76 11.93 27.94 -17.01
CA LEU A 76 13.00 27.34 -17.81
C LEU A 76 14.36 27.78 -17.25
N LEU A 77 15.11 26.84 -16.67
CA LEU A 77 16.39 27.04 -15.97
C LEU A 77 17.59 27.25 -16.93
N ARG A 78 17.36 27.79 -18.12
CA ARG A 78 18.40 28.12 -19.12
C ARG A 78 17.84 29.08 -20.17
N SER A 79 18.76 29.65 -20.95
CA SER A 79 18.40 30.34 -22.20
C SER A 79 17.79 29.34 -23.21
N PRO A 80 16.65 29.67 -23.85
CA PRO A 80 16.02 28.81 -24.84
C PRO A 80 16.73 28.88 -26.20
N CYS A 81 16.60 27.83 -26.99
CA CYS A 81 16.95 27.88 -28.40
C CYS A 81 15.85 28.63 -29.19
N LEU A 82 16.20 29.32 -30.28
CA LEU A 82 15.20 30.04 -31.11
C LEU A 82 14.10 29.11 -31.64
N SER A 83 14.43 27.84 -31.91
CA SER A 83 13.47 26.82 -32.35
C SER A 83 12.49 26.38 -31.26
N GLU A 84 12.74 26.69 -29.99
CA GLU A 84 11.90 26.29 -28.86
C GLU A 84 11.00 27.44 -28.36
N ILE A 85 11.13 28.66 -28.90
CA ILE A 85 10.48 29.88 -28.39
C ILE A 85 8.97 29.73 -28.23
N GLU A 86 8.29 29.10 -29.21
CA GLU A 86 6.85 28.82 -29.12
C GLU A 86 6.51 27.95 -27.89
N ASP A 87 7.25 26.88 -27.66
CA ASP A 87 7.04 25.98 -26.53
C ASP A 87 7.46 26.62 -25.20
N VAL A 88 8.48 27.49 -25.20
CA VAL A 88 8.90 28.25 -24.01
C VAL A 88 7.76 29.13 -23.53
N VAL A 89 7.24 30.00 -24.39
CA VAL A 89 6.11 30.88 -24.06
C VAL A 89 4.86 30.07 -23.70
N ARG A 90 4.70 28.88 -24.28
CA ARG A 90 3.55 28.01 -23.99
C ARG A 90 3.64 27.38 -22.60
N TYR A 91 4.81 26.91 -22.18
CA TYR A 91 4.97 26.04 -21.00
C TYR A 91 5.78 26.63 -19.84
N ALA A 92 6.52 27.71 -20.05
CA ALA A 92 7.30 28.40 -19.03
C ALA A 92 6.67 29.78 -18.76
N ASP A 93 6.45 30.10 -17.49
CA ASP A 93 6.07 31.46 -17.08
C ASP A 93 7.31 32.36 -16.96
N ILE A 94 8.44 31.76 -16.56
CA ILE A 94 9.73 32.42 -16.35
C ILE A 94 10.80 31.74 -17.23
N SER A 95 11.76 32.49 -17.77
CA SER A 95 13.00 31.89 -18.31
C SER A 95 14.24 32.74 -18.03
N LEU A 96 15.38 32.05 -17.90
CA LEU A 96 16.69 32.69 -17.75
C LEU A 96 17.18 33.16 -19.11
N ASN A 97 17.54 34.44 -19.25
CA ASN A 97 18.02 34.98 -20.53
C ASN A 97 19.12 36.03 -20.34
N SER A 98 19.91 36.23 -21.39
CA SER A 98 20.89 37.31 -21.49
C SER A 98 21.02 37.89 -22.91
N GLU A 99 20.46 37.21 -23.92
CA GLU A 99 20.69 37.53 -25.33
C GLU A 99 19.54 38.36 -25.93
N PRO A 100 19.81 39.58 -26.46
CA PRO A 100 18.78 40.46 -27.02
C PRO A 100 17.94 39.83 -28.14
N VAL A 101 18.55 38.99 -28.98
CA VAL A 101 17.84 38.29 -30.07
C VAL A 101 16.78 37.32 -29.54
N VAL A 102 17.10 36.64 -28.43
CA VAL A 102 16.18 35.70 -27.77
C VAL A 102 15.05 36.46 -27.09
N LEU A 103 15.36 37.57 -26.41
CA LEU A 103 14.36 38.43 -25.78
C LEU A 103 13.33 38.95 -26.79
N ARG A 104 13.77 39.45 -27.95
CA ARG A 104 12.87 39.91 -29.01
C ARG A 104 11.99 38.77 -29.54
N ALA A 105 12.55 37.58 -29.70
CA ALA A 105 11.78 36.40 -30.13
C ALA A 105 10.73 35.99 -29.09
N LEU A 106 11.09 35.97 -27.81
CA LEU A 106 10.16 35.70 -26.71
C LEU A 106 9.03 36.73 -26.66
N SER A 107 9.35 38.03 -26.77
CA SER A 107 8.35 39.11 -26.80
C SER A 107 7.35 38.93 -27.94
N HIS A 108 7.84 38.75 -29.18
CA HIS A 108 6.99 38.57 -30.34
C HIS A 108 6.06 37.36 -30.20
N GLU A 109 6.59 36.25 -29.68
CA GLU A 109 5.82 35.03 -29.48
C GLU A 109 4.83 35.13 -28.30
N ALA A 110 5.21 35.80 -27.21
CA ALA A 110 4.33 36.09 -26.07
C ALA A 110 3.13 36.95 -26.49
N GLN A 111 3.34 37.95 -27.34
CA GLN A 111 2.26 38.71 -27.95
C GLN A 111 1.35 37.83 -28.80
N ARG A 112 1.93 36.96 -29.65
CA ARG A 112 1.16 36.04 -30.50
C ARG A 112 0.28 35.09 -29.68
N GLN A 113 0.76 34.64 -28.53
CA GLN A 113 0.03 33.74 -27.62
C GLN A 113 -0.84 34.47 -26.59
N GLY A 114 -0.83 35.81 -26.56
CA GLY A 114 -1.60 36.62 -25.61
C GLY A 114 -1.18 36.43 -24.15
N LYS A 115 0.12 36.24 -23.90
CA LYS A 115 0.69 36.02 -22.56
C LYS A 115 1.72 37.09 -22.21
N THR A 116 2.00 37.26 -20.92
CA THR A 116 3.19 37.96 -20.44
C THR A 116 4.22 36.94 -20.00
N HIS A 117 5.45 37.05 -20.49
CA HIS A 117 6.56 36.15 -20.17
C HIS A 117 7.58 36.85 -19.26
N GLN A 118 7.96 36.22 -18.16
CA GLN A 118 8.87 36.81 -17.19
C GLN A 118 10.32 36.40 -17.46
N VAL A 119 11.24 37.37 -17.35
CA VAL A 119 12.66 37.19 -17.67
C VAL A 119 13.51 37.36 -16.43
N LEU A 120 14.24 36.31 -16.06
CA LEU A 120 15.35 36.41 -15.12
C LEU A 120 16.62 36.72 -15.91
N LEU A 121 17.08 37.98 -15.85
CA LEU A 121 18.27 38.42 -16.58
C LEU A 121 19.53 37.88 -15.90
N MET A 122 20.29 37.06 -16.62
CA MET A 122 21.50 36.44 -16.10
C MET A 122 22.72 37.36 -16.28
N VAL A 123 23.44 37.56 -15.18
CA VAL A 123 24.71 38.28 -15.09
C VAL A 123 25.77 37.29 -14.60
N ASP A 124 26.88 37.22 -15.31
CA ASP A 124 27.99 36.35 -14.95
C ASP A 124 28.93 37.09 -13.99
N MET A 125 28.97 36.62 -12.74
CA MET A 125 29.80 37.16 -11.66
C MET A 125 31.14 36.39 -11.50
N GLY A 126 31.55 35.61 -12.49
CA GLY A 126 32.84 34.91 -12.50
C GLY A 126 32.79 33.40 -12.76
N ASP A 127 31.61 32.79 -12.91
CA ASP A 127 31.50 31.35 -13.21
C ASP A 127 31.81 31.02 -14.68
N LEU A 128 31.77 32.04 -15.56
CA LEU A 128 32.09 31.96 -17.00
C LEU A 128 31.19 30.98 -17.78
N ARG A 129 29.97 30.75 -17.30
CA ARG A 129 29.03 29.78 -17.86
C ARG A 129 27.96 30.44 -18.72
N GLU A 130 27.25 31.40 -18.16
CA GLU A 130 26.08 32.03 -18.77
C GLU A 130 25.77 33.38 -18.13
N GLY A 131 25.29 34.32 -18.93
CA GLY A 131 24.97 35.68 -18.51
C GLY A 131 25.85 36.74 -19.16
N ILE A 132 25.46 38.00 -19.00
CA ILE A 132 26.28 39.15 -19.43
C ILE A 132 27.41 39.31 -18.40
N TRP A 133 28.64 39.49 -18.87
CA TRP A 133 29.79 39.67 -17.98
C TRP A 133 29.61 40.91 -17.09
N PHE A 134 29.80 40.76 -15.78
CA PHE A 134 29.44 41.81 -14.81
C PHE A 134 30.13 43.17 -15.05
N SER A 135 31.31 43.19 -15.69
CA SER A 135 32.01 44.44 -16.00
C SER A 135 31.44 45.17 -17.23
N GLU A 136 30.62 44.51 -18.05
CA GLU A 136 29.90 45.12 -19.18
C GLU A 136 28.63 45.85 -18.69
N TYR A 137 28.79 46.75 -17.71
CA TYR A 137 27.67 47.47 -17.06
C TYR A 137 26.66 48.05 -18.06
N GLN A 138 27.17 48.72 -19.10
CA GLN A 138 26.34 49.38 -20.11
C GLN A 138 25.45 48.39 -20.87
N ARG A 139 25.98 47.19 -21.16
CA ARG A 139 25.23 46.14 -21.86
C ARG A 139 24.13 45.56 -20.97
N ILE A 140 24.39 45.44 -19.66
CA ILE A 140 23.37 45.00 -18.68
C ILE A 140 22.25 46.03 -18.59
N LEU A 141 22.60 47.30 -18.46
CA LEU A 141 21.65 48.42 -18.42
C LEU A 141 20.78 48.45 -19.69
N GLU A 142 21.39 48.38 -20.87
CA GLU A 142 20.67 48.32 -22.16
C GLU A 142 19.73 47.11 -22.24
N THR A 143 20.13 45.96 -21.68
CA THR A 143 19.31 44.75 -21.70
C THR A 143 18.12 44.85 -20.74
N ILE A 144 18.28 45.46 -19.57
CA ILE A 144 17.16 45.75 -18.66
C ILE A 144 16.14 46.68 -19.32
N THR A 145 16.61 47.78 -19.92
CA THR A 145 15.74 48.72 -20.64
C THR A 145 15.04 48.03 -21.81
N LEU A 146 15.75 47.18 -22.56
CA LEU A 146 15.16 46.38 -23.63
C LEU A 146 14.03 45.46 -23.12
N ILE A 147 14.20 44.80 -21.97
CA ILE A 147 13.16 43.93 -21.39
C ILE A 147 11.92 44.75 -21.03
N ALA A 148 12.10 45.94 -20.46
CA ALA A 148 10.99 46.82 -20.07
C ALA A 148 10.27 47.45 -21.28
N ASP A 149 10.99 47.75 -22.35
CA ASP A 149 10.44 48.33 -23.58
C ASP A 149 9.73 47.29 -24.46
N LEU A 150 10.11 46.02 -24.36
CA LEU A 150 9.52 44.95 -25.15
C LEU A 150 8.12 44.59 -24.64
N PRO A 151 7.08 44.66 -25.50
CA PRO A 151 5.73 44.29 -25.10
C PRO A 151 5.68 42.82 -24.69
N ALA A 152 4.76 42.49 -23.77
CA ALA A 152 4.55 41.13 -23.29
C ALA A 152 5.75 40.49 -22.56
N LEU A 153 6.79 41.25 -22.23
CA LEU A 153 7.85 40.83 -21.31
C LEU A 153 7.78 41.59 -19.99
N GLU A 154 8.25 40.96 -18.92
CA GLU A 154 8.42 41.57 -17.60
C GLU A 154 9.75 41.11 -16.99
N LEU A 155 10.47 42.03 -16.34
CA LEU A 155 11.68 41.69 -15.60
C LEU A 155 11.31 40.96 -14.30
N TYR A 156 11.64 39.67 -14.20
CA TYR A 156 11.48 38.89 -12.98
C TYR A 156 12.49 39.30 -11.90
N GLY A 157 13.72 39.59 -12.32
CA GLY A 157 14.84 39.97 -11.47
C GLY A 157 16.20 39.81 -12.17
N LEU A 158 17.27 39.90 -11.39
CA LEU A 158 18.64 39.58 -11.80
C LEU A 158 19.08 38.25 -11.20
N GLY A 159 19.81 37.45 -11.98
CA GLY A 159 20.34 36.17 -11.53
C GLY A 159 21.83 36.02 -11.84
N THR A 160 22.55 35.30 -10.98
CA THR A 160 23.94 34.87 -11.22
C THR A 160 24.09 33.39 -10.86
N ASN A 161 25.11 32.69 -11.33
CA ASN A 161 25.46 31.32 -10.94
C ASN A 161 26.86 31.27 -10.34
N PHE A 162 27.09 30.27 -9.49
CA PHE A 162 28.38 29.95 -8.90
C PHE A 162 28.60 28.43 -8.90
N ASN A 163 29.85 28.01 -8.88
CA ASN A 163 30.27 26.62 -8.74
C ASN A 163 29.64 25.64 -9.76
N CYS A 164 29.34 26.12 -10.98
CA CYS A 164 28.84 25.28 -12.06
C CYS A 164 29.97 24.93 -13.04
N TYR A 165 30.33 25.82 -13.95
CA TYR A 165 31.39 25.55 -14.93
C TYR A 165 32.76 25.96 -14.40
N GLY A 166 32.88 27.19 -13.92
CA GLY A 166 34.14 27.75 -13.42
C GLY A 166 34.55 27.24 -12.04
N THR A 167 33.70 26.45 -11.37
CA THR A 167 33.92 25.97 -9.98
C THR A 167 34.19 27.10 -8.97
N VAL A 168 33.74 28.32 -9.30
CA VAL A 168 33.95 29.51 -8.46
C VAL A 168 32.97 29.47 -7.30
N LEU A 169 33.47 29.41 -6.08
CA LEU A 169 32.64 29.42 -4.88
C LEU A 169 31.97 30.78 -4.67
N PRO A 170 30.72 30.80 -4.16
CA PRO A 170 30.07 32.03 -3.76
C PRO A 170 30.79 32.63 -2.55
N THR A 171 30.98 33.96 -2.55
CA THR A 171 31.61 34.70 -1.46
C THR A 171 30.76 35.91 -1.08
N VAL A 172 30.94 36.42 0.16
CA VAL A 172 30.31 37.66 0.62
C VAL A 172 30.58 38.80 -0.35
N LYS A 173 31.84 38.96 -0.78
CA LYS A 173 32.26 39.99 -1.74
C LYS A 173 31.48 39.90 -3.05
N ASN A 174 31.36 38.71 -3.65
CA ASN A 174 30.62 38.56 -4.92
C ASN A 174 29.13 38.90 -4.75
N GLY A 175 28.55 38.60 -3.58
CA GLY A 175 27.18 38.99 -3.26
C GLY A 175 27.00 40.49 -3.05
N GLU A 176 27.93 41.14 -2.36
CA GLU A 176 27.96 42.60 -2.19
C GLU A 176 28.17 43.34 -3.53
N ASP A 177 29.06 42.84 -4.38
CA ASP A 177 29.28 43.36 -5.73
C ASP A 177 28.01 43.23 -6.58
N PHE A 178 27.28 42.12 -6.46
CA PHE A 178 26.01 41.89 -7.15
C PHE A 178 24.90 42.84 -6.65
N LEU A 179 24.83 43.09 -5.34
CA LEU A 179 23.93 44.06 -4.74
C LEU A 179 24.23 45.49 -5.21
N ALA A 180 25.50 45.89 -5.20
CA ALA A 180 25.93 47.21 -5.65
C ALA A 180 25.61 47.43 -7.14
N LEU A 181 25.82 46.39 -7.97
CA LEU A 181 25.44 46.40 -9.37
C LEU A 181 23.93 46.61 -9.54
N ALA A 182 23.11 45.83 -8.83
CA ALA A 182 21.66 45.93 -8.90
C ALA A 182 21.13 47.30 -8.46
N ALA A 183 21.61 47.83 -7.33
CA ALA A 183 21.21 49.13 -6.82
C ALA A 183 21.53 50.25 -7.81
N ARG A 184 22.70 50.18 -8.46
CA ARG A 184 23.09 51.13 -9.50
C ARG A 184 22.22 50.99 -10.75
N LEU A 185 21.91 49.76 -11.18
CA LEU A 185 21.03 49.52 -12.33
C LEU A 185 19.61 50.05 -12.10
N GLU A 186 19.06 49.87 -10.90
CA GLU A 186 17.75 50.42 -10.53
C GLU A 186 17.75 51.96 -10.54
N ALA A 187 18.81 52.58 -9.99
CA ALA A 187 18.96 54.04 -9.99
C ALA A 187 19.09 54.63 -11.41
N ASP A 188 19.90 54.01 -12.28
CA ASP A 188 20.20 54.54 -13.62
C ASP A 188 19.09 54.23 -14.63
N SER A 189 18.34 53.11 -14.46
CA SER A 189 17.24 52.73 -15.36
C SER A 189 15.85 53.19 -14.91
N GLY A 190 15.66 53.43 -13.61
CA GLY A 190 14.34 53.64 -13.00
C GLY A 190 13.44 52.41 -12.96
N ILE A 191 13.96 51.22 -13.32
CA ILE A 191 13.23 49.94 -13.35
C ILE A 191 13.52 49.17 -12.05
N PRO A 192 12.51 48.80 -11.26
CA PRO A 192 12.72 48.14 -9.97
C PRO A 192 13.23 46.69 -10.13
N VAL A 193 14.31 46.34 -9.44
CA VAL A 193 14.86 44.98 -9.44
C VAL A 193 14.37 44.22 -8.21
N ARG A 194 13.20 43.60 -8.33
CA ARG A 194 12.49 42.97 -7.20
C ARG A 194 13.19 41.74 -6.62
N ARG A 195 13.89 40.96 -7.46
CA ARG A 195 14.53 39.71 -7.07
C ARG A 195 16.01 39.69 -7.46
N LEU A 196 16.85 39.37 -6.49
CA LEU A 196 18.27 39.16 -6.65
C LEU A 196 18.57 37.69 -6.39
N SER A 197 18.53 36.91 -7.46
CA SER A 197 18.70 35.46 -7.43
C SER A 197 20.18 35.08 -7.41
N ALA A 198 20.74 35.03 -6.20
CA ALA A 198 22.17 34.97 -5.94
C ALA A 198 22.77 33.56 -5.97
N GLY A 199 22.52 32.83 -7.05
CA GLY A 199 23.15 31.54 -7.29
C GLY A 199 22.24 30.33 -7.16
N ASN A 200 22.90 29.20 -6.89
CA ASN A 200 22.31 27.86 -6.84
C ASN A 200 22.48 27.24 -5.45
N CYS A 201 22.36 25.92 -5.34
CA CYS A 201 22.50 25.19 -4.07
C CYS A 201 23.80 25.49 -3.31
N THR A 202 24.91 25.80 -3.99
CA THR A 202 26.21 26.08 -3.34
C THR A 202 26.23 27.44 -2.64
N SER A 203 25.30 28.33 -2.98
CA SER A 203 25.15 29.64 -2.34
C SER A 203 24.55 29.53 -0.94
N TYR A 204 23.87 28.42 -0.63
CA TYR A 204 23.40 28.11 0.73
C TYR A 204 24.55 28.02 1.75
N HIS A 205 25.78 27.72 1.32
CA HIS A 205 26.98 27.74 2.16
C HIS A 205 27.15 29.03 2.97
N LEU A 206 26.84 30.19 2.37
CA LEU A 206 26.94 31.48 3.04
C LEU A 206 25.85 31.65 4.12
N LEU A 207 24.67 31.06 3.91
CA LEU A 207 23.59 31.00 4.90
C LEU A 207 23.93 30.06 6.05
N ASP A 208 24.44 28.86 5.77
CA ASP A 208 24.85 27.88 6.79
C ASP A 208 25.93 28.47 7.73
N LYS A 209 26.83 29.30 7.19
CA LYS A 209 27.85 30.03 7.96
C LYS A 209 27.36 31.31 8.63
N GLY A 210 26.11 31.73 8.42
CA GLY A 210 25.56 32.96 8.99
C GLY A 210 26.17 34.25 8.43
N ILE A 211 26.74 34.20 7.23
CA ILE A 211 27.43 35.32 6.56
C ILE A 211 26.73 35.71 5.25
N TRP A 212 25.44 35.43 5.13
CA TRP A 212 24.66 35.77 3.95
C TRP A 212 24.57 37.31 3.75
N PRO A 213 24.93 37.85 2.58
CA PRO A 213 24.83 39.29 2.33
C PRO A 213 23.38 39.80 2.43
N HIS A 214 23.14 40.75 3.33
CA HIS A 214 21.82 41.35 3.53
C HIS A 214 21.34 42.07 2.26
N GLY A 215 20.13 41.73 1.80
CA GLY A 215 19.49 42.30 0.60
C GLY A 215 19.35 41.30 -0.55
N LEU A 216 20.15 40.22 -0.56
CA LEU A 216 19.91 39.10 -1.48
C LEU A 216 18.71 38.29 -0.99
N ASN A 217 17.71 38.12 -1.86
CA ASN A 217 16.37 37.71 -1.48
C ASN A 217 15.78 36.56 -2.32
N HIS A 218 16.57 35.93 -3.19
CA HIS A 218 16.08 34.81 -4.01
C HIS A 218 17.18 33.76 -4.26
N LEU A 219 16.82 32.48 -4.26
CA LEU A 219 17.70 31.36 -4.57
C LEU A 219 17.03 30.30 -5.47
N ARG A 220 17.86 29.58 -6.25
CA ARG A 220 17.43 28.45 -7.09
C ARG A 220 18.07 27.17 -6.56
N ILE A 221 17.34 26.36 -5.83
CA ILE A 221 17.92 25.25 -5.06
C ILE A 221 17.38 23.91 -5.54
N GLY A 222 18.23 22.89 -5.49
CA GLY A 222 17.88 21.48 -5.75
C GLY A 222 18.37 20.58 -4.62
N GLY A 223 19.66 20.69 -4.27
CA GLY A 223 20.32 19.78 -3.33
C GLY A 223 19.77 19.76 -1.90
N LEU A 224 19.17 20.85 -1.40
CA LEU A 224 18.57 20.85 -0.07
C LEU A 224 17.33 19.95 -0.05
N HIS A 225 16.32 20.22 -0.88
CA HIS A 225 15.14 19.36 -0.89
C HIS A 225 15.40 17.96 -1.46
N GLU A 226 16.27 17.85 -2.46
CA GLU A 226 16.56 16.58 -3.14
C GLU A 226 17.49 15.65 -2.33
N PHE A 227 18.46 16.17 -1.58
CA PHE A 227 19.49 15.34 -0.92
C PHE A 227 19.77 15.74 0.54
N GLY A 228 19.23 16.85 1.03
CA GLY A 228 19.51 17.35 2.37
C GLY A 228 21.00 17.67 2.58
N ILE A 229 21.67 18.21 1.56
CA ILE A 229 23.13 18.37 1.54
C ILE A 229 23.58 19.81 1.26
N GLU A 230 24.63 20.24 1.97
CA GLU A 230 25.44 21.41 1.67
C GLU A 230 26.67 20.97 0.85
N TYR A 231 26.81 21.47 -0.38
CA TYR A 231 27.78 20.96 -1.37
C TYR A 231 29.19 21.54 -1.25
N VAL A 232 29.40 22.63 -0.53
CA VAL A 232 30.72 23.27 -0.44
C VAL A 232 31.59 22.59 0.61
N ASP A 233 31.10 22.46 1.84
CA ASP A 233 31.75 21.74 2.92
C ASP A 233 31.41 20.23 2.89
N MET A 234 30.60 19.78 1.91
CA MET A 234 30.14 18.41 1.72
C MET A 234 29.59 17.82 3.02
N LYS A 235 28.44 18.33 3.46
CA LYS A 235 27.82 17.99 4.75
C LYS A 235 26.32 17.72 4.59
N TYR A 236 25.83 16.62 5.18
CA TYR A 236 24.39 16.42 5.35
C TYR A 236 23.81 17.28 6.47
N LEU A 237 22.59 17.76 6.25
CA LEU A 237 21.88 18.68 7.12
C LEU A 237 20.78 17.93 7.89
N ASN A 238 20.93 17.80 9.20
CA ASN A 238 20.08 16.94 10.03
C ASN A 238 18.59 17.36 10.08
N GLU A 239 18.29 18.61 9.72
CA GLU A 239 16.93 19.13 9.61
C GLU A 239 16.20 18.66 8.33
N PHE A 240 16.94 18.07 7.38
CA PHE A 240 16.42 17.44 6.17
C PHE A 240 16.50 15.92 6.27
N HIS A 241 15.66 15.22 5.51
CA HIS A 241 15.88 13.81 5.19
C HIS A 241 17.08 13.69 4.25
N HIS A 242 18.06 12.89 4.67
CA HIS A 242 19.29 12.62 3.93
C HIS A 242 19.76 11.18 4.18
N SER A 243 20.78 10.75 3.44
CA SER A 243 21.38 9.43 3.62
C SER A 243 22.15 9.27 4.94
N ALA A 244 22.20 8.05 5.47
CA ALA A 244 23.11 7.69 6.56
C ALA A 244 24.52 7.27 6.07
N LYS A 245 24.74 7.23 4.75
CA LYS A 245 26.02 6.89 4.13
C LYS A 245 27.05 8.02 4.30
N PRO A 246 28.34 7.74 4.09
CA PRO A 246 29.36 8.79 4.04
C PRO A 246 29.01 9.89 3.04
N VAL A 247 29.24 11.14 3.44
CA VAL A 247 28.81 12.32 2.66
C VAL A 247 29.58 12.50 1.34
N ASP A 248 30.78 11.91 1.21
CA ASP A 248 31.51 11.85 -0.07
C ASP A 248 30.75 11.11 -1.16
N LYS A 249 29.71 10.34 -0.81
CA LYS A 249 28.82 9.68 -1.75
C LYS A 249 27.70 10.56 -2.28
N ALA A 250 27.33 11.62 -1.55
CA ALA A 250 26.23 12.52 -1.90
C ALA A 250 24.95 11.81 -2.41
N CYS A 251 24.59 10.70 -1.75
CA CYS A 251 23.41 9.89 -2.08
C CYS A 251 22.25 10.19 -1.13
N SER A 252 21.08 9.63 -1.42
CA SER A 252 19.90 9.80 -0.57
C SER A 252 19.11 8.51 -0.42
N ASP A 253 18.65 8.25 0.80
CA ASP A 253 17.76 7.14 1.12
C ASP A 253 16.31 7.34 0.61
N MET A 254 16.07 8.48 -0.06
CA MET A 254 14.84 8.77 -0.78
C MET A 254 14.78 8.11 -2.16
N TYR A 255 15.91 7.69 -2.71
CA TYR A 255 16.03 7.17 -4.09
C TYR A 255 16.67 5.79 -4.08
N ILE A 256 15.84 4.75 -4.15
CA ILE A 256 16.30 3.36 -4.03
C ILE A 256 16.20 2.68 -5.38
N LEU A 257 17.34 2.27 -5.93
CA LEU A 257 17.42 1.37 -7.08
C LEU A 257 17.46 -0.08 -6.60
N GLU A 258 16.56 -0.90 -7.10
CA GLU A 258 16.45 -2.32 -6.80
C GLU A 258 16.80 -3.16 -8.01
N ALA A 259 17.65 -4.18 -7.82
CA ALA A 259 18.03 -5.12 -8.87
C ALA A 259 18.10 -6.57 -8.37
N GLU A 260 17.57 -7.50 -9.16
CA GLU A 260 17.58 -8.93 -8.85
C GLU A 260 18.94 -9.56 -9.13
N ILE A 261 19.34 -10.49 -8.26
CA ILE A 261 20.46 -11.40 -8.48
C ILE A 261 20.07 -12.46 -9.52
N ILE A 262 20.70 -12.43 -10.69
CA ILE A 262 20.46 -13.40 -11.77
C ILE A 262 21.47 -14.55 -11.78
N GLU A 263 22.64 -14.33 -11.21
CA GLU A 263 23.68 -15.35 -11.07
C GLU A 263 24.37 -15.15 -9.72
N LEU A 264 24.65 -16.25 -9.02
CA LEU A 264 25.42 -16.24 -7.79
C LEU A 264 26.35 -17.44 -7.78
N ASN A 265 27.65 -17.19 -7.69
CA ASN A 265 28.68 -18.23 -7.71
C ASN A 265 29.89 -17.85 -6.85
N SER A 266 30.60 -18.85 -6.34
CA SER A 266 31.90 -18.66 -5.71
C SER A 266 32.99 -18.70 -6.78
N LYS A 267 33.73 -17.60 -6.97
CA LYS A 267 34.76 -17.47 -8.01
C LYS A 267 36.06 -16.91 -7.40
N PRO A 268 37.24 -17.25 -7.95
CA PRO A 268 38.50 -16.63 -7.53
C PRO A 268 38.49 -15.13 -7.82
N THR A 269 39.20 -14.35 -7.01
CA THR A 269 39.23 -12.90 -7.19
C THR A 269 40.13 -12.41 -8.31
N VAL A 270 41.12 -13.20 -8.68
CA VAL A 270 42.04 -12.94 -9.80
C VAL A 270 41.57 -13.73 -11.02
N PRO A 271 41.44 -13.09 -12.21
CA PRO A 271 41.10 -13.78 -13.45
C PRO A 271 42.23 -14.71 -13.91
N VAL A 272 41.86 -15.76 -14.66
CA VAL A 272 42.81 -16.72 -15.25
C VAL A 272 42.99 -16.39 -16.73
N GLY A 273 44.24 -16.11 -17.14
CA GLY A 273 44.61 -15.80 -18.53
C GLY A 273 45.45 -14.53 -18.68
N GLU A 274 45.88 -14.23 -19.90
CA GLU A 274 46.52 -12.95 -20.23
C GLU A 274 45.48 -11.82 -20.20
N LEU A 275 45.80 -10.72 -19.52
CA LEU A 275 44.91 -9.56 -19.42
C LEU A 275 45.01 -8.69 -20.67
N GLY A 276 43.86 -8.42 -21.28
CA GLY A 276 43.70 -7.40 -22.32
C GLY A 276 43.31 -6.04 -21.73
N VAL A 277 42.75 -5.18 -22.59
CA VAL A 277 42.10 -3.94 -22.20
C VAL A 277 40.58 -4.06 -22.36
N ASP A 278 39.83 -3.31 -21.56
CA ASP A 278 38.37 -3.25 -21.72
C ASP A 278 37.94 -2.38 -22.92
N ALA A 279 36.63 -2.22 -23.11
CA ALA A 279 36.06 -1.43 -24.20
C ALA A 279 36.44 0.07 -24.17
N PHE A 280 37.06 0.54 -23.09
CA PHE A 280 37.55 1.91 -22.91
C PHE A 280 39.08 1.99 -22.88
N LEU A 281 39.76 0.94 -23.36
CA LEU A 281 41.22 0.82 -23.42
C LEU A 281 41.91 0.87 -22.04
N GLN A 282 41.20 0.49 -20.98
CA GLN A 282 41.76 0.43 -19.63
C GLN A 282 42.15 -1.01 -19.25
N SER A 283 43.29 -1.15 -18.57
CA SER A 283 43.70 -2.41 -17.93
C SER A 283 43.34 -2.38 -16.45
N LYS A 284 42.97 -3.53 -15.88
CA LYS A 284 42.54 -3.67 -14.47
C LYS A 284 43.57 -4.46 -13.67
N THR A 285 43.86 -3.98 -12.48
CA THR A 285 44.63 -4.73 -11.48
C THR A 285 43.66 -5.44 -10.53
N PHE A 286 44.02 -6.68 -10.15
CA PHE A 286 43.19 -7.50 -9.27
C PHE A 286 43.98 -7.83 -8.00
N VAL A 287 43.34 -7.66 -6.84
CA VAL A 287 43.89 -8.08 -5.55
C VAL A 287 43.40 -9.50 -5.26
N ASP A 288 44.32 -10.40 -4.90
CA ASP A 288 43.97 -11.76 -4.50
C ASP A 288 43.38 -11.78 -3.07
N ARG A 289 42.11 -12.15 -2.96
CA ARG A 289 41.37 -12.38 -1.71
C ARG A 289 40.82 -13.81 -1.65
N GLY A 290 41.36 -14.72 -2.48
CA GLY A 290 40.92 -16.10 -2.57
C GLY A 290 39.59 -16.28 -3.30
N ILE A 291 38.82 -17.29 -2.90
CA ILE A 291 37.51 -17.59 -3.45
C ILE A 291 36.47 -16.79 -2.67
N ARG A 292 35.62 -16.03 -3.38
CA ARG A 292 34.55 -15.22 -2.79
C ARG A 292 33.24 -15.43 -3.52
N ARG A 293 32.13 -15.32 -2.80
CA ARG A 293 30.76 -15.32 -3.35
C ARG A 293 30.49 -14.01 -4.06
N ARG A 294 30.14 -14.12 -5.35
CA ARG A 294 29.88 -13.01 -6.25
C ARG A 294 28.51 -13.17 -6.90
N ALA A 295 27.82 -12.05 -7.06
CA ALA A 295 26.51 -12.01 -7.69
C ALA A 295 26.51 -11.09 -8.92
N LEU A 296 25.82 -11.51 -9.98
CA LEU A 296 25.45 -10.65 -11.10
C LEU A 296 24.03 -10.14 -10.90
N LEU A 297 23.86 -8.84 -11.07
CA LEU A 297 22.59 -8.13 -10.93
C LEU A 297 22.03 -7.76 -12.30
N ALA A 298 20.71 -7.81 -12.44
CA ALA A 298 19.95 -7.49 -13.65
C ALA A 298 19.86 -5.98 -13.94
N PHE A 299 20.98 -5.27 -13.91
CA PHE A 299 21.09 -3.90 -14.43
C PHE A 299 22.53 -3.61 -14.81
N GLY A 300 22.72 -2.81 -15.86
CA GLY A 300 24.04 -2.44 -16.35
C GLY A 300 24.19 -0.95 -16.58
N ARG A 301 25.30 -0.59 -17.25
CA ARG A 301 25.66 0.81 -17.52
C ARG A 301 24.66 1.53 -18.43
N GLN A 302 23.87 0.78 -19.20
CA GLN A 302 22.78 1.34 -20.00
C GLN A 302 21.55 1.76 -19.18
N ASP A 303 21.44 1.29 -17.94
CA ASP A 303 20.34 1.61 -17.03
C ASP A 303 20.79 2.72 -16.06
N VAL A 304 21.78 2.41 -15.21
CA VAL A 304 22.37 3.32 -14.24
C VAL A 304 23.85 2.94 -14.04
N PRO A 305 24.81 3.89 -14.16
CA PRO A 305 26.21 3.61 -13.88
C PRO A 305 26.43 3.15 -12.43
N SER A 306 27.16 2.05 -12.23
CA SER A 306 27.40 1.49 -10.90
C SER A 306 28.19 2.40 -9.97
N ASP A 307 29.00 3.30 -10.53
CA ASP A 307 29.80 4.27 -9.77
C ASP A 307 28.93 5.28 -9.01
N ASN A 308 27.67 5.43 -9.43
CA ASN A 308 26.67 6.32 -8.85
C ASN A 308 25.64 5.58 -7.98
N CYS A 309 25.91 4.31 -7.68
CA CYS A 309 25.05 3.43 -6.88
C CYS A 309 25.78 3.05 -5.59
N VAL A 310 25.18 3.35 -4.44
CA VAL A 310 25.73 3.01 -3.13
C VAL A 310 24.91 1.88 -2.52
N PRO A 311 25.48 0.68 -2.29
CA PRO A 311 24.74 -0.41 -1.68
C PRO A 311 24.12 0.00 -0.33
N CYS A 312 22.84 -0.34 -0.12
CA CYS A 312 22.19 -0.12 1.17
C CYS A 312 22.84 -0.95 2.29
N ASP A 313 23.26 -2.18 1.97
CA ASP A 313 24.05 -3.03 2.88
C ASP A 313 25.55 -2.79 2.63
N ASP A 314 26.24 -2.24 3.63
CA ASP A 314 27.68 -1.93 3.56
C ASP A 314 28.57 -3.18 3.43
N ALA A 315 28.03 -4.37 3.65
CA ALA A 315 28.73 -5.63 3.41
C ALA A 315 28.84 -6.00 1.91
N ILE A 316 28.09 -5.30 1.04
CA ILE A 316 28.11 -5.53 -0.41
C ILE A 316 29.14 -4.59 -1.05
N THR A 317 30.03 -5.14 -1.87
CA THR A 317 31.02 -4.34 -2.63
C THR A 317 30.74 -4.45 -4.12
N ILE A 318 30.61 -3.31 -4.82
CA ILE A 318 30.53 -3.30 -6.28
C ILE A 318 31.91 -3.59 -6.86
N LEU A 319 32.00 -4.60 -7.72
CA LEU A 319 33.26 -5.04 -8.35
C LEU A 319 33.43 -4.49 -9.77
N GLY A 320 32.33 -4.21 -10.46
CA GLY A 320 32.33 -3.66 -11.81
C GLY A 320 31.01 -3.86 -12.52
N GLN A 321 30.92 -3.34 -13.74
CA GLN A 321 29.68 -3.31 -14.50
C GLN A 321 29.96 -3.48 -16.00
N THR A 322 29.01 -4.09 -16.70
CA THR A 322 28.95 -4.25 -18.16
C THR A 322 27.79 -3.43 -18.73
N SER A 323 27.49 -3.54 -20.03
CA SER A 323 26.29 -2.90 -20.61
C SER A 323 25.00 -3.29 -19.91
N ASP A 324 24.89 -4.56 -19.50
CA ASP A 324 23.63 -5.19 -19.07
C ASP A 324 23.62 -5.68 -17.62
N HIS A 325 24.79 -5.83 -17.00
CA HIS A 325 24.93 -6.47 -15.69
C HIS A 325 25.92 -5.76 -14.78
N THR A 326 25.63 -5.77 -13.47
CA THR A 326 26.49 -5.26 -12.41
C THR A 326 26.97 -6.42 -11.56
N LEU A 327 28.28 -6.51 -11.34
CA LEU A 327 28.92 -7.54 -10.54
C LEU A 327 29.19 -7.01 -9.12
N VAL A 328 28.75 -7.75 -8.12
CA VAL A 328 28.95 -7.43 -6.71
C VAL A 328 29.58 -8.61 -5.95
N ASP A 329 30.38 -8.29 -4.94
CA ASP A 329 30.86 -9.21 -3.92
C ASP A 329 29.90 -9.19 -2.73
N ILE A 330 29.49 -10.38 -2.28
CA ILE A 330 28.49 -10.56 -1.22
C ILE A 330 28.96 -11.54 -0.14
N GLU A 331 30.26 -11.87 -0.12
CA GLU A 331 30.82 -12.85 0.84
C GLU A 331 30.62 -12.38 2.29
N ASP A 332 30.79 -11.08 2.54
CA ASP A 332 30.77 -10.51 3.88
C ASP A 332 29.34 -10.20 4.38
N CYS A 333 28.31 -10.51 3.57
CA CYS A 333 26.90 -10.31 3.91
C CYS A 333 26.47 -11.24 5.05
N ARG A 334 25.83 -10.67 6.08
CA ARG A 334 25.31 -11.45 7.23
C ARG A 334 24.13 -12.33 6.86
N GLN A 335 23.31 -11.88 5.92
CA GLN A 335 22.14 -12.61 5.43
C GLN A 335 22.55 -13.42 4.19
N PRO A 336 22.21 -14.72 4.11
CA PRO A 336 22.51 -15.51 2.92
C PRO A 336 21.60 -15.08 1.75
N LEU A 337 22.19 -14.37 0.80
CA LEU A 337 21.54 -14.01 -0.47
C LEU A 337 21.54 -15.20 -1.44
N LYS A 338 20.52 -15.30 -2.30
CA LYS A 338 20.37 -16.29 -3.39
C LYS A 338 19.91 -15.63 -4.69
N VAL A 339 20.04 -16.36 -5.80
CA VAL A 339 19.43 -15.98 -7.09
C VAL A 339 17.94 -15.75 -6.90
N GLY A 340 17.44 -14.64 -7.45
CA GLY A 340 16.07 -14.16 -7.26
C GLY A 340 15.88 -13.19 -6.09
N ASP A 341 16.87 -13.02 -5.20
CA ASP A 341 16.82 -11.96 -4.19
C ASP A 341 17.20 -10.60 -4.79
N VAL A 342 16.76 -9.53 -4.14
CA VAL A 342 16.96 -8.15 -4.58
C VAL A 342 18.07 -7.48 -3.78
N VAL A 343 18.97 -6.77 -4.48
CA VAL A 343 19.95 -5.86 -3.89
C VAL A 343 19.49 -4.42 -4.12
N ARG A 344 19.60 -3.60 -3.07
CA ARG A 344 19.12 -2.21 -3.05
C ARG A 344 20.28 -1.23 -3.00
N PHE A 345 20.19 -0.14 -3.74
CA PHE A 345 21.20 0.90 -3.85
C PHE A 345 20.59 2.29 -3.65
N GLU A 346 21.20 3.11 -2.82
CA GLU A 346 20.94 4.55 -2.80
C GLU A 346 21.64 5.20 -4.00
N LEU A 347 20.99 6.18 -4.63
CA LEU A 347 21.55 6.88 -5.78
C LEU A 347 22.06 8.26 -5.40
N ASP A 348 23.17 8.66 -6.03
CA ASP A 348 23.60 10.06 -6.07
C ASP A 348 22.83 10.84 -7.15
N TYR A 349 23.14 12.14 -7.31
CA TYR A 349 22.51 13.00 -8.31
C TYR A 349 22.61 12.46 -9.75
N THR A 350 23.77 11.92 -10.14
CA THR A 350 23.99 11.42 -11.51
C THR A 350 23.26 10.09 -11.71
N GLY A 351 23.31 9.21 -10.72
CA GLY A 351 22.58 7.94 -10.72
C GLY A 351 21.08 8.16 -10.84
N LEU A 352 20.53 9.08 -10.04
CA LEU A 352 19.11 9.44 -10.06
C LEU A 352 18.69 10.06 -11.41
N LEU A 353 19.49 10.98 -11.94
CA LEU A 353 19.22 11.60 -13.25
C LEU A 353 19.14 10.56 -14.36
N MET A 354 20.10 9.63 -14.40
CA MET A 354 20.12 8.55 -15.39
C MET A 354 18.94 7.60 -15.19
N ALA A 355 18.66 7.20 -13.95
CA ALA A 355 17.54 6.33 -13.65
C ALA A 355 16.18 6.93 -14.10
N CYS A 356 15.96 8.22 -13.88
CA CYS A 356 14.75 8.92 -14.32
C CYS A 356 14.64 9.07 -15.85
N GLN A 357 15.77 9.20 -16.56
CA GLN A 357 15.80 9.33 -18.03
C GLN A 357 15.70 7.99 -18.75
N THR A 358 16.04 6.90 -18.08
CA THR A 358 15.98 5.55 -18.65
C THR A 358 14.53 5.20 -19.00
N LYS A 359 14.32 4.78 -20.25
CA LYS A 359 12.97 4.48 -20.77
C LYS A 359 12.32 3.37 -19.93
N ARG A 360 11.00 3.49 -19.69
CA ARG A 360 10.18 2.54 -18.89
C ARG A 360 10.27 1.05 -19.27
N HIS A 361 10.81 0.70 -20.43
CA HIS A 361 11.04 -0.70 -20.84
C HIS A 361 12.41 -1.26 -20.37
N ARG A 362 13.20 -0.46 -19.67
CA ARG A 362 14.50 -0.84 -19.09
C ARG A 362 14.52 -0.68 -17.58
N LEU A 363 13.79 0.29 -17.05
CA LEU A 363 13.73 0.59 -15.63
C LEU A 363 12.31 1.07 -15.26
N GLU A 364 11.73 0.54 -14.19
CA GLU A 364 10.44 1.00 -13.65
C GLU A 364 10.65 2.08 -12.58
N VAL A 365 9.88 3.17 -12.61
CA VAL A 365 9.98 4.26 -11.62
C VAL A 365 8.67 4.36 -10.84
N TYR A 366 8.76 4.26 -9.51
CA TYR A 366 7.62 4.38 -8.59
C TYR A 366 7.77 5.60 -7.68
N ALA A 367 6.77 6.47 -7.70
CA ALA A 367 6.70 7.65 -6.86
C ALA A 367 5.69 7.41 -5.72
N LEU A 368 6.17 7.31 -4.48
CA LEU A 368 5.38 6.86 -3.33
C LEU A 368 4.94 8.05 -2.46
N THR A 369 3.64 8.40 -2.50
CA THR A 369 3.04 9.57 -1.82
C THR A 369 2.91 9.43 -0.31
N HIS A 370 2.94 8.21 0.20
CA HIS A 370 3.07 7.92 1.61
C HIS A 370 4.18 6.89 1.72
N ASN A 371 4.84 6.83 2.88
CA ASN A 371 5.35 5.56 3.37
C ASN A 371 4.14 4.62 3.44
N ARG A 372 3.77 3.98 2.32
CA ARG A 372 3.09 2.69 2.36
C ARG A 372 4.12 1.81 3.01
N ARG A 373 4.15 1.83 4.35
CA ARG A 373 4.63 0.69 5.10
C ARG A 373 3.70 -0.41 4.64
N ALA A 374 4.13 -1.11 3.61
CA ALA A 374 3.53 -2.32 3.13
C ALA A 374 3.11 -3.11 4.35
N VAL A 375 1.85 -3.54 4.38
CA VAL A 375 1.37 -4.33 5.51
C VAL A 375 2.31 -5.51 5.61
N SER A 376 3.19 -5.49 6.62
CA SER A 376 4.27 -6.47 6.69
C SER A 376 3.65 -7.86 6.65
N ARG A 377 4.36 -8.85 6.11
CA ARG A 377 3.92 -10.26 6.10
C ARG A 377 3.34 -10.69 7.45
N ARG A 378 3.90 -10.17 8.56
CA ARG A 378 3.38 -10.37 9.92
C ARG A 378 2.01 -9.71 10.12
N HIS A 379 1.84 -8.42 9.81
CA HIS A 379 0.54 -7.75 9.94
C HIS A 379 -0.56 -8.37 9.05
N LEU A 380 -0.24 -8.82 7.84
CA LEU A 380 -1.19 -9.53 6.97
C LEU A 380 -1.68 -10.84 7.60
N LEU A 381 -0.74 -11.64 8.14
CA LEU A 381 -1.05 -12.87 8.87
C LEU A 381 -1.96 -12.59 10.08
N LEU A 382 -1.72 -11.48 10.76
CA LEU A 382 -2.43 -11.09 11.98
C LEU A 382 -3.85 -10.58 11.70
N MET A 383 -4.04 -9.83 10.62
CA MET A 383 -5.36 -9.35 10.20
C MET A 383 -6.26 -10.50 9.78
N SER A 384 -5.74 -11.44 8.99
CA SER A 384 -6.54 -12.57 8.48
C SER A 384 -6.85 -13.64 9.54
N LEU A 385 -5.88 -13.98 10.41
CA LEU A 385 -6.14 -14.93 11.51
C LEU A 385 -7.07 -14.35 12.58
N GLY A 386 -6.95 -13.05 12.87
CA GLY A 386 -7.76 -12.36 13.87
C GLY A 386 -9.24 -12.27 13.51
N GLY A 387 -9.55 -12.11 12.21
CA GLY A 387 -10.91 -12.07 11.68
C GLY A 387 -11.55 -13.45 11.48
N THR A 388 -10.76 -14.49 11.19
CA THR A 388 -11.30 -15.83 10.91
C THR A 388 -11.59 -16.63 12.19
N ILE A 389 -10.74 -16.51 13.22
CA ILE A 389 -10.93 -17.22 14.50
C ILE A 389 -11.83 -16.38 15.43
N GLY A 390 -13.13 -16.59 15.29
CA GLY A 390 -14.18 -15.81 15.96
C GLY A 390 -15.28 -16.65 16.60
N THR A 391 -16.46 -16.05 16.69
CA THR A 391 -17.65 -16.59 17.36
C THR A 391 -18.18 -17.87 16.71
N GLY A 392 -18.02 -18.02 15.39
CA GLY A 392 -18.40 -19.21 14.64
C GLY A 392 -17.85 -20.51 15.23
N LEU A 393 -16.56 -20.55 15.57
CA LEU A 393 -15.96 -21.71 16.22
C LEU A 393 -16.45 -21.84 17.66
N PHE A 394 -16.38 -20.79 18.49
CA PHE A 394 -16.56 -20.94 19.93
C PHE A 394 -18.03 -21.11 20.36
N ILE A 395 -18.95 -20.52 19.61
CA ILE A 395 -20.38 -20.50 19.95
C ILE A 395 -21.17 -21.28 18.90
N GLY A 396 -20.85 -21.12 17.61
CA GLY A 396 -21.54 -21.79 16.52
C GLY A 396 -21.35 -23.31 16.47
N ILE A 397 -20.26 -23.84 17.01
CA ILE A 397 -19.94 -25.30 16.97
C ILE A 397 -20.97 -26.17 17.70
N ALA A 398 -21.74 -25.61 18.64
CA ALA A 398 -22.71 -26.36 19.43
C ALA A 398 -23.80 -27.01 18.55
N GLU A 399 -24.19 -26.32 17.48
CA GLU A 399 -25.24 -26.78 16.57
C GLU A 399 -24.78 -27.98 15.72
N PRO A 400 -23.64 -27.94 14.98
CA PRO A 400 -23.12 -29.13 14.29
C PRO A 400 -22.83 -30.33 15.20
N LEU A 401 -22.36 -30.09 16.44
CA LEU A 401 -22.04 -31.17 17.39
C LEU A 401 -23.29 -31.92 17.88
N SER A 402 -24.43 -31.24 18.00
CA SER A 402 -25.68 -31.82 18.48
C SER A 402 -26.57 -32.34 17.34
N SER A 403 -26.58 -31.66 16.19
CA SER A 403 -27.39 -32.02 15.02
C SER A 403 -26.80 -33.17 14.22
N VAL A 404 -25.50 -33.16 13.91
CA VAL A 404 -24.88 -34.20 13.06
C VAL A 404 -24.13 -35.25 13.87
N GLY A 405 -23.75 -34.87 15.09
CA GLY A 405 -22.95 -35.69 15.98
C GLY A 405 -21.44 -35.49 15.83
N PRO A 406 -20.64 -36.14 16.68
CA PRO A 406 -19.23 -35.79 16.88
C PRO A 406 -18.36 -36.09 15.65
N ALA A 407 -18.54 -37.27 15.04
CA ALA A 407 -17.86 -37.64 13.80
C ALA A 407 -18.29 -36.74 12.62
N GLY A 408 -19.59 -36.43 12.52
CA GLY A 408 -20.15 -35.57 11.48
C GLY A 408 -19.62 -34.14 11.55
N ALA A 409 -19.58 -33.55 12.76
CA ALA A 409 -19.02 -32.22 12.97
C ALA A 409 -17.54 -32.13 12.57
N LEU A 410 -16.72 -33.14 12.94
CA LEU A 410 -15.31 -33.18 12.55
C LEU A 410 -15.14 -33.24 11.02
N LEU A 411 -15.92 -34.10 10.34
CA LEU A 411 -15.90 -34.20 8.88
C LEU A 411 -16.37 -32.91 8.20
N ALA A 412 -17.43 -32.27 8.72
CA ALA A 412 -17.94 -31.01 8.20
C ALA A 412 -16.86 -29.90 8.23
N TYR A 413 -16.12 -29.77 9.33
CA TYR A 413 -15.07 -28.76 9.45
C TYR A 413 -13.82 -29.07 8.62
N LEU A 414 -13.43 -30.35 8.50
CA LEU A 414 -12.35 -30.74 7.57
C LEU A 414 -12.73 -30.42 6.12
N PHE A 415 -13.98 -30.70 5.74
CA PHE A 415 -14.47 -30.43 4.39
C PHE A 415 -14.60 -28.92 4.12
N ALA A 416 -15.16 -28.15 5.06
CA ALA A 416 -15.23 -26.69 4.95
C ALA A 416 -13.84 -26.06 4.88
N GLY A 417 -12.89 -26.57 5.66
CA GLY A 417 -11.49 -26.16 5.60
C GLY A 417 -10.84 -26.42 4.23
N ALA A 418 -11.14 -27.56 3.60
CA ALA A 418 -10.68 -27.85 2.24
C ALA A 418 -11.30 -26.90 1.19
N ILE A 419 -12.59 -26.58 1.32
CA ILE A 419 -13.27 -25.60 0.46
C ILE A 419 -12.65 -24.20 0.62
N MET A 420 -12.43 -23.77 1.85
CA MET A 420 -11.76 -22.50 2.15
C MET A 420 -10.37 -22.47 1.49
N LEU A 421 -9.54 -23.49 1.71
CA LEU A 421 -8.19 -23.54 1.14
C LEU A 421 -8.20 -23.47 -0.39
N ALA A 422 -9.07 -24.24 -1.04
CA ALA A 422 -9.25 -24.21 -2.48
C ALA A 422 -9.70 -22.82 -2.97
N THR A 423 -10.63 -22.18 -2.25
CA THR A 423 -11.10 -20.82 -2.57
C THR A 423 -9.97 -19.80 -2.43
N MET A 424 -9.19 -19.87 -1.36
CA MET A 424 -8.09 -18.95 -1.16
C MET A 424 -6.99 -19.12 -2.21
N MET A 425 -6.74 -20.35 -2.69
CA MET A 425 -5.83 -20.58 -3.82
C MET A 425 -6.35 -19.94 -5.12
N CYS A 426 -7.67 -19.96 -5.36
CA CYS A 426 -8.28 -19.23 -6.47
C CYS A 426 -8.12 -17.72 -6.32
N LEU A 427 -8.36 -17.21 -5.10
CA LEU A 427 -8.23 -15.79 -4.75
C LEU A 427 -6.79 -15.30 -4.88
N ASP A 428 -5.82 -16.11 -4.47
CA ASP A 428 -4.39 -15.79 -4.52
C ASP A 428 -3.94 -15.53 -5.95
N GLU A 429 -4.32 -16.39 -6.89
CA GLU A 429 -4.01 -16.21 -8.31
C GLU A 429 -4.58 -14.91 -8.88
N LEU A 430 -5.83 -14.60 -8.54
CA LEU A 430 -6.47 -13.35 -8.95
C LEU A 430 -5.82 -12.12 -8.30
N SER A 431 -5.46 -12.22 -7.01
CA SER A 431 -4.86 -11.12 -6.25
C SER A 431 -3.41 -10.84 -6.64
N CYS A 432 -2.69 -11.87 -7.10
CA CYS A 432 -1.36 -11.73 -7.68
C CYS A 432 -1.41 -11.09 -9.08
N ALA A 433 -2.44 -11.39 -9.87
CA ALA A 433 -2.63 -10.82 -11.20
C ALA A 433 -3.17 -9.38 -11.15
N PHE A 434 -4.08 -9.10 -10.21
CA PHE A 434 -4.76 -7.83 -10.06
C PHE A 434 -4.75 -7.38 -8.59
N PRO A 435 -3.67 -6.76 -8.10
CA PRO A 435 -3.58 -6.33 -6.70
C PRO A 435 -4.44 -5.08 -6.46
N HIS A 436 -5.67 -5.28 -5.99
CA HIS A 436 -6.66 -4.23 -5.75
C HIS A 436 -7.40 -4.43 -4.42
N SER A 437 -7.67 -3.36 -3.66
CA SER A 437 -8.27 -3.47 -2.32
C SER A 437 -9.74 -3.91 -2.30
N GLY A 438 -10.43 -3.81 -3.44
CA GLY A 438 -11.78 -4.36 -3.64
C GLY A 438 -11.83 -5.86 -3.89
N SER A 439 -10.67 -6.51 -4.03
CA SER A 439 -10.52 -7.96 -4.20
C SER A 439 -11.51 -8.55 -5.23
N PHE A 440 -12.25 -9.60 -4.85
CA PHE A 440 -13.12 -10.34 -5.76
C PHE A 440 -14.33 -9.56 -6.30
N GLN A 441 -14.80 -8.52 -5.62
CA GLN A 441 -15.81 -7.61 -6.20
C GLN A 441 -15.22 -6.90 -7.42
N HIS A 442 -13.99 -6.40 -7.31
CA HIS A 442 -13.28 -5.75 -8.41
C HIS A 442 -12.86 -6.76 -9.49
N TYR A 443 -12.49 -8.00 -9.13
CA TYR A 443 -12.21 -9.06 -10.11
C TYR A 443 -13.45 -9.43 -10.92
N ALA A 444 -14.62 -9.46 -10.28
CA ALA A 444 -15.88 -9.62 -10.99
C ALA A 444 -16.13 -8.47 -11.97
N LEU A 445 -15.77 -7.23 -11.64
CA LEU A 445 -15.90 -6.09 -12.55
C LEU A 445 -15.05 -6.24 -13.82
N MET A 446 -13.82 -6.72 -13.66
CA MET A 446 -12.88 -6.87 -14.77
C MET A 446 -13.16 -8.08 -15.67
N ILE A 447 -13.57 -9.22 -15.07
CA ILE A 447 -13.56 -10.52 -15.76
C ILE A 447 -14.97 -10.99 -16.15
N MET A 448 -16.01 -10.56 -15.42
CA MET A 448 -17.38 -11.01 -15.70
C MET A 448 -18.00 -10.27 -16.88
N PRO A 449 -18.97 -10.89 -17.59
CA PRO A 449 -19.60 -10.28 -18.78
C PRO A 449 -20.33 -8.97 -18.53
N SER A 450 -20.78 -8.72 -17.30
CA SER A 450 -21.61 -7.58 -16.95
C SER A 450 -21.24 -7.02 -15.58
N PRO A 451 -21.17 -5.68 -15.42
CA PRO A 451 -20.88 -5.04 -14.14
C PRO A 451 -21.94 -5.31 -13.06
N VAL A 452 -23.13 -5.80 -13.45
CA VAL A 452 -24.18 -6.25 -12.51
C VAL A 452 -23.63 -7.28 -11.53
N TRP A 453 -22.78 -8.20 -11.99
CA TRP A 453 -22.21 -9.24 -11.13
C TRP A 453 -21.36 -8.65 -10.01
N SER A 454 -20.52 -7.67 -10.35
CA SER A 454 -19.69 -6.93 -9.39
C SER A 454 -20.53 -6.12 -8.40
N TYR A 455 -21.54 -5.41 -8.90
CA TYR A 455 -22.46 -4.66 -8.06
C TYR A 455 -23.21 -5.56 -7.06
N THR A 456 -23.82 -6.64 -7.56
CA THR A 456 -24.61 -7.55 -6.74
C THR A 456 -23.76 -8.24 -5.68
N ILE A 457 -22.58 -8.77 -6.04
CA ILE A 457 -21.72 -9.43 -5.06
C ILE A 457 -21.14 -8.44 -4.06
N GLY A 458 -20.79 -7.21 -4.49
CA GLY A 458 -20.28 -6.17 -3.62
C GLY A 458 -21.27 -5.79 -2.51
N TRP A 459 -22.54 -5.53 -2.89
CA TRP A 459 -23.58 -5.22 -1.92
C TRP A 459 -23.94 -6.41 -1.02
N LEU A 460 -24.12 -7.61 -1.58
CA LEU A 460 -24.41 -8.81 -0.78
C LEU A 460 -23.30 -9.05 0.26
N TYR A 461 -22.05 -8.96 -0.18
CA TYR A 461 -20.91 -9.20 0.70
C TYR A 461 -20.75 -8.10 1.77
N TRP A 462 -20.99 -6.84 1.43
CA TRP A 462 -21.01 -5.76 2.41
C TRP A 462 -22.08 -6.00 3.50
N PHE A 463 -23.32 -6.35 3.10
CA PHE A 463 -24.38 -6.71 4.05
C PHE A 463 -24.04 -7.93 4.89
N SER A 464 -23.33 -8.91 4.33
CA SER A 464 -22.86 -10.07 5.09
C SER A 464 -21.89 -9.67 6.21
N TRP A 465 -21.03 -8.68 5.99
CA TRP A 465 -20.16 -8.15 7.05
C TRP A 465 -20.94 -7.41 8.13
N ASP A 466 -21.99 -6.69 7.78
CA ASP A 466 -22.88 -6.04 8.75
C ASP A 466 -23.67 -7.08 9.58
N PHE A 467 -24.11 -8.18 8.96
CA PHE A 467 -24.75 -9.29 9.68
C PHE A 467 -23.76 -10.05 10.57
N SER A 468 -22.53 -10.27 10.12
CA SER A 468 -21.47 -10.82 10.97
C SER A 468 -21.19 -9.91 12.17
N LEU A 469 -21.11 -8.60 11.96
CA LEU A 469 -20.92 -7.63 13.03
C LEU A 469 -22.05 -7.72 14.07
N ALA A 470 -23.30 -7.80 13.62
CA ALA A 470 -24.44 -7.98 14.52
C ALA A 470 -24.39 -9.32 15.28
N ALA A 471 -23.93 -10.40 14.63
CA ALA A 471 -23.76 -11.71 15.25
C ALA A 471 -22.66 -11.68 16.32
N ASP A 472 -21.52 -11.08 16.01
CA ASP A 472 -20.38 -10.95 16.93
C ASP A 472 -20.72 -10.08 18.14
N LEU A 473 -21.48 -8.99 17.94
CA LEU A 473 -22.00 -8.16 19.03
C LEU A 473 -23.00 -8.92 19.91
N THR A 474 -23.87 -9.72 19.29
CA THR A 474 -24.85 -10.56 20.01
C THR A 474 -24.14 -11.59 20.87
N ALA A 475 -23.13 -12.26 20.32
CA ALA A 475 -22.27 -13.19 21.03
C ALA A 475 -21.53 -12.52 22.19
N ALA A 476 -20.85 -11.39 21.95
CA ALA A 476 -20.13 -10.66 22.99
C ALA A 476 -21.08 -10.17 24.10
N GLY A 477 -22.25 -9.65 23.73
CA GLY A 477 -23.26 -9.16 24.66
C GLY A 477 -23.88 -10.28 25.51
N PHE A 478 -24.13 -11.44 24.91
CA PHE A 478 -24.64 -12.61 25.62
C PHE A 478 -23.62 -13.14 26.63
N ILE A 479 -22.32 -13.19 26.28
CA ILE A 479 -21.26 -13.58 27.22
C ILE A 479 -21.09 -12.53 28.33
N ALA A 480 -21.14 -11.23 28.02
CA ALA A 480 -21.08 -10.16 29.03
C ALA A 480 -22.26 -10.24 30.03
N HIS A 481 -23.45 -10.61 29.54
CA HIS A 481 -24.62 -10.83 30.38
C HIS A 481 -24.43 -11.98 31.38
N GLN A 482 -23.63 -13.01 31.06
CA GLN A 482 -23.31 -14.07 32.02
C GLN A 482 -22.50 -13.55 33.21
N PHE A 483 -21.61 -12.58 32.99
CA PHE A 483 -20.86 -11.91 34.07
C PHE A 483 -21.70 -10.89 34.83
N PHE A 484 -22.61 -10.19 34.13
CA PHE A 484 -23.46 -9.14 34.70
C PHE A 484 -24.94 -9.35 34.34
N PRO A 485 -25.64 -10.28 35.00
CA PRO A 485 -27.02 -10.65 34.65
C PRO A 485 -28.03 -9.50 34.82
N ALA A 486 -27.69 -8.48 35.61
CA ALA A 486 -28.54 -7.30 35.82
C ALA A 486 -28.67 -6.41 34.56
N VAL A 487 -27.74 -6.54 33.60
CA VAL A 487 -27.71 -5.71 32.39
C VAL A 487 -28.15 -6.54 31.18
N PRO A 488 -29.26 -6.21 30.51
CA PRO A 488 -29.73 -6.93 29.32
C PRO A 488 -28.71 -6.98 28.18
N VAL A 489 -28.73 -8.05 27.38
CA VAL A 489 -27.83 -8.30 26.24
C VAL A 489 -27.76 -7.12 25.26
N TYR A 490 -28.91 -6.54 24.90
CA TYR A 490 -28.96 -5.44 23.92
C TYR A 490 -28.19 -4.19 24.39
N ILE A 491 -28.10 -3.94 25.70
CA ILE A 491 -27.33 -2.81 26.26
C ILE A 491 -25.83 -3.08 26.07
N PHE A 492 -25.39 -4.32 26.29
CA PHE A 492 -24.00 -4.70 26.02
C PHE A 492 -23.66 -4.60 24.54
N CYS A 493 -24.54 -5.06 23.65
CA CYS A 493 -24.35 -4.91 22.20
C CYS A 493 -24.13 -3.44 21.82
N LEU A 494 -24.97 -2.53 22.34
CA LEU A 494 -24.85 -1.09 22.09
C LEU A 494 -23.53 -0.52 22.64
N ALA A 495 -23.20 -0.84 23.89
CA ALA A 495 -22.00 -0.32 24.54
C ALA A 495 -20.72 -0.76 23.80
N ILE A 496 -20.64 -2.04 23.43
CA ILE A 496 -19.49 -2.60 22.69
C ILE A 496 -19.40 -1.95 21.31
N LEU A 497 -20.51 -1.81 20.59
CA LEU A 497 -20.54 -1.16 19.27
C LEU A 497 -20.03 0.29 19.35
N LEU A 498 -20.47 1.07 20.34
CA LEU A 498 -20.01 2.45 20.53
C LEU A 498 -18.51 2.52 20.83
N ILE A 499 -18.01 1.66 21.72
CA ILE A 499 -16.58 1.58 22.05
C ILE A 499 -15.76 1.25 20.80
N LEU A 500 -16.16 0.22 20.04
CA LEU A 500 -15.48 -0.17 18.81
C LEU A 500 -15.54 0.94 17.75
N THR A 501 -16.65 1.65 17.64
CA THR A 501 -16.80 2.78 16.71
C THR A 501 -15.80 3.89 17.02
N VAL A 502 -15.65 4.26 18.30
CA VAL A 502 -14.67 5.27 18.74
C VAL A 502 -13.24 4.83 18.42
N ILE A 503 -12.91 3.56 18.66
CA ILE A 503 -11.59 2.99 18.33
C ILE A 503 -11.31 3.05 16.82
N ASN A 504 -12.32 2.82 15.98
CA ASN A 504 -12.16 2.85 14.53
C ASN A 504 -12.05 4.27 13.96
N PHE A 505 -12.46 5.32 14.68
CA PHE A 505 -12.30 6.72 14.22
C PHE A 505 -10.90 7.32 14.44
N THR A 506 -10.12 6.82 15.41
CA THR A 506 -8.83 7.45 15.77
C THR A 506 -7.70 7.16 14.79
N SER A 507 -7.56 5.94 14.26
CA SER A 507 -6.52 5.59 13.27
C SER A 507 -6.65 4.15 12.76
N ALA A 508 -6.30 3.90 11.49
CA ALA A 508 -6.10 2.54 10.96
C ALA A 508 -5.01 1.75 11.72
N LYS A 509 -4.07 2.45 12.39
CA LYS A 509 -3.04 1.84 13.24
C LYS A 509 -3.61 1.31 14.57
N SER A 510 -4.61 1.99 15.15
CA SER A 510 -5.31 1.52 16.36
C SER A 510 -6.03 0.20 16.14
N PHE A 511 -6.50 -0.08 14.92
CA PHE A 511 -7.08 -1.39 14.57
C PHE A 511 -6.04 -2.52 14.69
N GLY A 512 -4.86 -2.34 14.09
CA GLY A 512 -3.77 -3.31 14.16
C GLY A 512 -3.24 -3.51 15.59
N ASP A 513 -3.09 -2.43 16.35
CA ASP A 513 -2.60 -2.46 17.74
C ASP A 513 -3.63 -3.08 18.70
N ALA A 514 -4.93 -2.78 18.54
CA ALA A 514 -6.01 -3.41 19.32
C ALA A 514 -6.09 -4.92 19.04
N ASN A 515 -6.01 -5.35 17.79
CA ASN A 515 -6.03 -6.76 17.43
C ASN A 515 -4.74 -7.50 17.85
N THR A 516 -3.63 -6.77 18.00
CA THR A 516 -2.35 -7.30 18.49
C THR A 516 -2.39 -7.69 19.96
N GLY A 517 -3.13 -6.96 20.79
CA GLY A 517 -3.29 -7.26 22.23
C GLY A 517 -4.02 -8.58 22.52
N PHE A 518 -4.99 -8.98 21.68
CA PHE A 518 -5.79 -10.20 21.86
C PHE A 518 -5.09 -11.50 21.40
N ARG A 519 -3.88 -11.39 20.86
CA ARG A 519 -3.15 -12.46 20.15
C ARG A 519 -2.66 -13.62 21.03
N PRO A 520 -1.90 -13.42 22.12
CA PRO A 520 -1.42 -14.55 22.93
C PRO A 520 -2.58 -15.34 23.54
N LEU A 521 -3.69 -14.68 23.86
CA LEU A 521 -4.85 -15.30 24.47
C LEU A 521 -5.57 -16.29 23.54
N LYS A 522 -5.71 -15.95 22.24
CA LYS A 522 -6.38 -16.81 21.25
C LYS A 522 -5.53 -18.02 20.81
N PHE A 523 -4.21 -17.85 20.66
CA PHE A 523 -3.34 -18.93 20.17
C PHE A 523 -2.95 -19.94 21.26
N SER A 524 -2.78 -19.50 22.50
CA SER A 524 -2.56 -20.41 23.64
C SER A 524 -3.76 -21.33 23.89
N LEU A 525 -4.95 -20.96 23.40
CA LEU A 525 -6.19 -21.65 23.71
C LEU A 525 -6.31 -23.06 23.12
N SER A 526 -5.97 -23.30 21.84
CA SER A 526 -6.05 -24.69 21.32
C SER A 526 -5.02 -25.62 21.93
N TYR A 527 -3.89 -25.07 22.38
CA TYR A 527 -2.94 -25.83 23.17
C TYR A 527 -3.53 -26.17 24.54
N CYS A 528 -4.09 -25.18 25.26
CA CYS A 528 -4.77 -25.40 26.53
C CYS A 528 -5.95 -26.38 26.42
N LEU A 529 -6.72 -26.32 25.33
CA LEU A 529 -7.85 -27.21 25.08
C LEU A 529 -7.39 -28.64 24.78
N SER A 530 -6.33 -28.80 24.00
CA SER A 530 -5.72 -30.12 23.76
C SER A 530 -5.20 -30.75 25.04
N VAL A 531 -4.59 -29.95 25.92
CA VAL A 531 -4.11 -30.40 27.23
C VAL A 531 -5.29 -30.72 28.16
N ALA A 532 -6.27 -29.84 28.29
CA ALA A 532 -7.44 -30.06 29.14
C ALA A 532 -8.29 -31.25 28.67
N GLY A 533 -8.50 -31.38 27.37
CA GLY A 533 -9.15 -32.54 26.76
C GLY A 533 -8.37 -33.83 26.98
N GLY A 534 -7.04 -33.80 26.83
CA GLY A 534 -6.18 -34.94 27.14
C GLY A 534 -6.26 -35.36 28.62
N VAL A 535 -6.26 -34.39 29.53
CA VAL A 535 -6.44 -34.63 30.97
C VAL A 535 -7.82 -35.22 31.25
N MET A 536 -8.90 -34.67 30.66
CA MET A 536 -10.25 -35.22 30.81
C MET A 536 -10.35 -36.65 30.29
N ILE A 537 -9.79 -36.95 29.11
CA ILE A 537 -9.78 -38.30 28.54
C ILE A 537 -9.04 -39.24 29.50
N TYR A 538 -7.85 -38.85 29.99
CA TYR A 538 -7.07 -39.65 30.93
C TYR A 538 -7.81 -39.89 32.26
N SER A 539 -8.43 -38.84 32.83
CA SER A 539 -9.20 -38.93 34.07
C SER A 539 -10.48 -39.77 33.90
N LEU A 540 -11.21 -39.64 32.79
CA LEU A 540 -12.41 -40.43 32.52
C LEU A 540 -12.07 -41.91 32.29
N MET A 541 -10.94 -42.22 31.63
CA MET A 541 -10.43 -43.58 31.46
C MET A 541 -9.98 -44.24 32.77
N GLY A 542 -9.61 -43.46 33.78
CA GLY A 542 -9.12 -43.97 35.07
C GLY A 542 -10.21 -44.27 36.12
N TYR A 543 -11.42 -43.71 35.96
CA TYR A 543 -12.47 -43.75 36.98
C TYR A 543 -13.85 -44.24 36.48
N SER A 544 -14.03 -44.54 35.20
CA SER A 544 -15.32 -44.98 34.62
C SER A 544 -15.14 -45.97 33.46
N ASP A 545 -16.18 -46.77 33.14
CA ASP A 545 -16.25 -47.64 31.92
C ASP A 545 -16.39 -46.82 30.61
N TRP A 546 -16.03 -45.54 30.65
CA TRP A 546 -16.16 -44.62 29.54
C TRP A 546 -14.96 -44.78 28.59
N HIS A 547 -15.25 -44.96 27.30
CA HIS A 547 -14.25 -44.99 26.24
C HIS A 547 -14.44 -43.80 25.30
N PRO A 548 -13.36 -43.07 24.94
CA PRO A 548 -13.45 -41.98 23.97
C PRO A 548 -13.95 -42.54 22.64
N THR A 549 -15.12 -42.08 22.20
CA THR A 549 -15.78 -42.56 20.98
C THR A 549 -16.30 -41.38 20.18
N LEU A 550 -16.16 -41.46 18.85
CA LEU A 550 -16.76 -40.52 17.91
C LEU A 550 -18.21 -40.90 17.56
N LYS A 551 -18.67 -42.05 18.05
CA LYS A 551 -20.04 -42.56 17.86
C LYS A 551 -20.93 -42.12 19.00
N THR A 552 -22.15 -41.71 18.69
CA THR A 552 -23.20 -41.47 19.68
C THR A 552 -24.18 -42.63 19.64
N ASP A 553 -24.43 -43.26 20.79
CA ASP A 553 -25.32 -44.43 20.91
C ASP A 553 -25.01 -45.55 19.87
N GLY A 554 -23.72 -45.74 19.55
CA GLY A 554 -23.24 -46.73 18.57
C GLY A 554 -23.33 -46.32 17.09
N MET A 555 -23.96 -45.19 16.77
CA MET A 555 -24.12 -44.66 15.42
C MET A 555 -23.05 -43.62 15.07
N TRP A 556 -22.59 -43.61 13.82
CA TRP A 556 -21.65 -42.61 13.31
C TRP A 556 -22.33 -41.26 13.00
N PHE A 557 -23.59 -41.31 12.54
CA PHE A 557 -24.39 -40.14 12.16
C PHE A 557 -25.81 -40.31 12.73
N PRO A 558 -26.09 -39.78 13.94
CA PRO A 558 -27.35 -40.04 14.65
C PRO A 558 -28.60 -39.53 13.93
N HIS A 559 -28.47 -38.48 13.12
CA HIS A 559 -29.56 -37.85 12.37
C HIS A 559 -29.37 -37.92 10.85
N GLY A 560 -28.53 -38.85 10.37
CA GLY A 560 -28.22 -39.00 8.95
C GLY A 560 -27.01 -38.19 8.46
N TRP A 561 -26.46 -38.58 7.31
CA TRP A 561 -25.28 -37.93 6.72
C TRP A 561 -25.63 -36.61 6.01
N GLU A 562 -26.88 -36.47 5.57
CA GLU A 562 -27.45 -35.29 4.94
C GLU A 562 -27.36 -34.06 5.85
N GLN A 563 -27.41 -34.25 7.17
CA GLN A 563 -27.27 -33.18 8.16
C GLN A 563 -25.89 -32.54 8.13
N ILE A 564 -24.85 -33.25 7.64
CA ILE A 564 -23.54 -32.66 7.37
C ILE A 564 -23.72 -31.49 6.40
N VAL A 565 -24.44 -31.69 5.30
CA VAL A 565 -24.64 -30.67 4.25
C VAL A 565 -25.52 -29.53 4.76
N VAL A 566 -26.55 -29.84 5.56
CA VAL A 566 -27.45 -28.84 6.15
C VAL A 566 -26.70 -27.90 7.11
N CYS A 567 -25.82 -28.43 7.95
CA CYS A 567 -25.07 -27.60 8.90
C CYS A 567 -23.86 -26.88 8.27
N MET A 568 -23.46 -27.22 7.03
CA MET A 568 -22.26 -26.67 6.38
C MET A 568 -22.25 -25.15 6.32
N THR A 569 -23.40 -24.50 6.24
CA THR A 569 -23.49 -23.03 6.18
C THR A 569 -23.00 -22.37 7.48
N ILE A 570 -23.38 -22.93 8.64
CA ILE A 570 -22.87 -22.50 9.96
C ILE A 570 -21.37 -22.77 10.06
N VAL A 571 -20.92 -23.91 9.53
CA VAL A 571 -19.50 -24.28 9.52
C VAL A 571 -18.70 -23.33 8.62
N ILE A 572 -19.20 -22.99 7.43
CA ILE A 572 -18.54 -22.07 6.48
C ILE A 572 -18.37 -20.69 7.10
N TYR A 573 -19.36 -20.18 7.83
CA TYR A 573 -19.22 -18.92 8.56
C TYR A 573 -17.99 -18.93 9.49
N SER A 574 -17.68 -20.07 10.12
CA SER A 574 -16.49 -20.19 10.99
C SER A 574 -15.15 -20.01 10.25
N PHE A 575 -15.13 -20.22 8.92
CA PHE A 575 -13.95 -20.07 8.07
C PHE A 575 -13.95 -18.77 7.24
N GLN A 576 -15.01 -17.97 7.36
CA GLN A 576 -15.11 -16.70 6.66
C GLN A 576 -14.14 -15.67 7.26
N GLY A 577 -13.61 -14.77 6.43
CA GLY A 577 -12.59 -13.79 6.82
C GLY A 577 -11.17 -14.18 6.43
N GLY A 578 -10.95 -15.42 5.99
CA GLY A 578 -9.71 -15.82 5.33
C GLY A 578 -9.47 -14.99 4.06
N GLU A 579 -10.53 -14.75 3.29
CA GLU A 579 -10.51 -13.96 2.06
C GLU A 579 -10.20 -12.47 2.28
N LEU A 580 -10.20 -11.96 3.52
CA LEU A 580 -9.82 -10.58 3.83
C LEU A 580 -8.38 -10.26 3.39
N VAL A 581 -7.52 -11.28 3.27
CA VAL A 581 -6.17 -11.16 2.68
C VAL A 581 -6.23 -10.57 1.26
N GLY A 582 -7.27 -10.89 0.49
CA GLY A 582 -7.47 -10.35 -0.85
C GLY A 582 -7.71 -8.84 -0.84
N ASN A 583 -8.41 -8.31 0.18
CA ASN A 583 -8.64 -6.86 0.30
C ASN A 583 -7.36 -6.11 0.69
N THR A 584 -6.42 -6.79 1.32
CA THR A 584 -5.10 -6.24 1.65
C THR A 584 -4.08 -6.41 0.51
N ALA A 585 -4.43 -7.10 -0.58
CA ALA A 585 -3.53 -7.33 -1.71
C ALA A 585 -3.05 -6.01 -2.34
N GLY A 586 -3.93 -5.01 -2.44
CA GLY A 586 -3.59 -3.68 -2.96
C GLY A 586 -2.64 -2.86 -2.06
N GLU A 587 -2.43 -3.30 -0.81
CA GLU A 587 -1.58 -2.66 0.20
C GLU A 587 -0.34 -3.53 0.54
N THR A 588 -0.19 -4.67 -0.12
CA THR A 588 0.90 -5.63 0.09
C THR A 588 2.04 -5.35 -0.88
N GLU A 589 3.28 -5.31 -0.39
CA GLU A 589 4.48 -5.23 -1.23
C GLU A 589 4.69 -6.55 -1.95
N SER A 590 4.98 -6.51 -3.25
CA SER A 590 5.17 -7.68 -4.09
C SER A 590 4.13 -8.81 -3.84
N PRO A 591 2.82 -8.56 -4.08
CA PRO A 591 1.73 -9.49 -3.77
C PRO A 591 1.96 -10.91 -4.32
N HIS A 592 2.53 -11.00 -5.52
CA HIS A 592 2.84 -12.26 -6.22
C HIS A 592 3.84 -13.18 -5.51
N ILE A 593 4.65 -12.68 -4.57
CA ILE A 593 5.60 -13.49 -3.77
C ILE A 593 5.05 -13.75 -2.37
N ILE A 594 4.42 -12.74 -1.77
CA ILE A 594 4.01 -12.77 -0.36
C ILE A 594 2.67 -13.51 -0.20
N LEU A 595 1.67 -13.21 -1.04
CA LEU A 595 0.32 -13.75 -0.88
C LEU A 595 0.28 -15.29 -0.95
N PRO A 596 0.96 -15.98 -1.89
CA PRO A 596 0.86 -17.44 -1.96
C PRO A 596 1.39 -18.15 -0.72
N LYS A 597 2.49 -17.64 -0.15
CA LYS A 597 3.10 -18.21 1.06
C LYS A 597 2.26 -17.92 2.31
N VAL A 598 1.60 -16.76 2.34
CA VAL A 598 0.76 -16.33 3.46
C VAL A 598 -0.55 -17.09 3.45
N ILE A 599 -1.24 -17.13 2.31
CA ILE A 599 -2.54 -17.78 2.14
C ILE A 599 -2.48 -19.27 2.47
N LEU A 600 -1.51 -20.00 1.89
CA LEU A 600 -1.36 -21.43 2.16
C LEU A 600 -1.01 -21.69 3.64
N GLY A 601 -0.15 -20.86 4.21
CA GLY A 601 0.26 -20.96 5.62
C GLY A 601 -0.90 -20.68 6.60
N ILE A 602 -1.75 -19.70 6.30
CA ILE A 602 -2.94 -19.37 7.11
C ILE A 602 -3.95 -20.51 7.00
N GLY A 603 -4.32 -20.89 5.78
CA GLY A 603 -5.35 -21.89 5.53
C GLY A 603 -5.04 -23.21 6.22
N LEU A 604 -3.82 -23.73 6.08
CA LEU A 604 -3.40 -24.97 6.75
C LEU A 604 -3.42 -24.87 8.27
N ARG A 605 -3.04 -23.73 8.85
CA ARG A 605 -3.06 -23.52 10.31
C ARG A 605 -4.48 -23.47 10.85
N ILE A 606 -5.41 -22.81 10.15
CA ILE A 606 -6.83 -22.75 10.56
C ILE A 606 -7.44 -24.15 10.52
N ILE A 607 -7.21 -24.90 9.42
CA ILE A 607 -7.68 -26.30 9.31
C ILE A 607 -7.16 -27.14 10.48
N LEU A 608 -5.86 -27.08 10.75
CA LEU A 608 -5.24 -27.83 11.83
C LEU A 608 -5.80 -27.44 13.20
N PHE A 609 -5.96 -26.13 13.45
CA PHE A 609 -6.48 -25.59 14.71
C PHE A 609 -7.95 -25.99 14.94
N TYR A 610 -8.83 -25.85 13.95
CA TYR A 610 -10.24 -26.25 14.07
C TYR A 610 -10.39 -27.75 14.19
N SER A 611 -9.68 -28.53 13.36
CA SER A 611 -9.78 -29.99 13.39
C SER A 611 -9.33 -30.56 14.73
N LEU A 612 -8.25 -30.02 15.32
CA LEU A 612 -7.77 -30.44 16.62
C LEU A 612 -8.76 -30.07 17.74
N ALA A 613 -9.26 -28.83 17.73
CA ALA A 613 -10.22 -28.36 18.73
C ALA A 613 -11.52 -29.19 18.69
N ILE A 614 -12.02 -29.49 17.50
CA ILE A 614 -13.25 -30.25 17.30
C ILE A 614 -13.04 -31.72 17.59
N ALA A 615 -11.89 -32.30 17.25
CA ALA A 615 -11.59 -33.69 17.62
C ALA A 615 -11.62 -33.87 19.15
N VAL A 616 -11.06 -32.93 19.90
CA VAL A 616 -11.13 -32.94 21.36
C VAL A 616 -12.56 -32.80 21.87
N LEU A 617 -13.32 -31.81 21.36
CA LEU A 617 -14.72 -31.64 21.73
C LEU A 617 -15.57 -32.85 21.37
N ALA A 618 -15.37 -33.43 20.19
CA ALA A 618 -16.11 -34.59 19.72
C ALA A 618 -15.91 -35.82 20.62
N LEU A 619 -14.73 -35.96 21.22
CA LEU A 619 -14.43 -37.07 22.13
C LEU A 619 -14.94 -36.83 23.55
N VAL A 620 -15.11 -35.59 23.98
CA VAL A 620 -15.30 -35.22 25.39
C VAL A 620 -16.69 -34.65 25.67
N TYR A 621 -17.27 -33.91 24.72
CA TYR A 621 -18.54 -33.22 24.88
C TYR A 621 -19.72 -34.20 24.71
N PRO A 622 -20.60 -34.33 25.72
CA PRO A 622 -21.72 -35.24 25.67
C PRO A 622 -22.79 -34.76 24.67
N HIS A 623 -23.06 -35.59 23.66
CA HIS A 623 -24.00 -35.30 22.58
C HIS A 623 -25.44 -34.99 23.04
N LYS A 624 -25.88 -35.49 24.20
CA LYS A 624 -27.27 -35.38 24.67
C LYS A 624 -27.57 -34.10 25.46
N LEU A 625 -26.56 -33.26 25.73
CA LEU A 625 -26.77 -32.02 26.46
C LEU A 625 -27.28 -30.95 25.50
N ALA A 626 -28.55 -30.54 25.72
CA ALA A 626 -29.10 -29.37 25.07
C ALA A 626 -28.19 -28.17 25.36
N PRO A 627 -27.91 -27.31 24.38
CA PRO A 627 -27.09 -26.14 24.61
C PRO A 627 -27.86 -25.18 25.53
N ASN A 628 -27.57 -25.23 26.85
CA ASN A 628 -28.10 -24.33 27.86
C ASN A 628 -27.51 -22.90 27.71
N GLY A 629 -27.32 -22.43 26.48
CA GLY A 629 -26.64 -21.19 26.14
C GLY A 629 -25.13 -21.17 26.42
N GLN A 630 -24.55 -22.19 27.05
CA GLN A 630 -23.12 -22.22 27.36
C GLN A 630 -22.30 -22.80 26.19
N SER A 631 -21.14 -22.20 25.90
CA SER A 631 -20.23 -22.71 24.86
C SER A 631 -19.70 -24.12 25.22
N PRO A 632 -19.66 -25.07 24.27
CA PRO A 632 -19.07 -26.40 24.50
C PRO A 632 -17.63 -26.36 25.02
N PHE A 633 -16.87 -25.33 24.65
CA PHE A 633 -15.51 -25.14 25.17
C PHE A 633 -15.50 -24.80 26.66
N VAL A 634 -16.38 -23.89 27.10
CA VAL A 634 -16.50 -23.54 28.53
C VAL A 634 -16.96 -24.75 29.33
N TRP A 635 -17.85 -25.56 28.76
CA TRP A 635 -18.30 -26.81 29.38
C TRP A 635 -17.12 -27.77 29.65
N VAL A 636 -16.24 -28.01 28.66
CA VAL A 636 -15.05 -28.86 28.85
C VAL A 636 -14.16 -28.32 29.96
N PHE A 637 -13.86 -27.02 29.98
CA PHE A 637 -12.97 -26.46 31.01
C PHE A 637 -13.59 -26.47 32.41
N SER A 638 -14.91 -26.37 32.54
CA SER A 638 -15.60 -26.51 33.83
C SER A 638 -15.54 -27.95 34.39
N HIS A 639 -15.44 -28.95 33.51
CA HIS A 639 -15.36 -30.37 33.88
C HIS A 639 -13.91 -30.90 33.89
N ALA A 640 -12.94 -30.12 33.43
CA ALA A 640 -11.52 -30.48 33.44
C ALA A 640 -10.88 -30.47 34.84
N GLY A 641 -11.60 -30.00 35.86
CA GLY A 641 -11.13 -29.99 37.25
C GLY A 641 -10.08 -28.91 37.56
N ILE A 642 -9.86 -27.95 36.65
CA ILE A 642 -8.92 -26.83 36.82
C ILE A 642 -9.71 -25.60 37.32
N PRO A 643 -9.52 -25.15 38.57
CA PRO A 643 -10.24 -23.99 39.11
C PRO A 643 -10.02 -22.73 38.26
N GLY A 644 -11.12 -22.07 37.86
CA GLY A 644 -11.08 -20.81 37.09
C GLY A 644 -10.81 -20.94 35.59
N ALA A 645 -10.60 -22.16 35.06
CA ALA A 645 -10.34 -22.37 33.64
C ALA A 645 -11.56 -22.08 32.75
N ASP A 646 -12.76 -22.36 33.25
CA ASP A 646 -14.04 -22.03 32.62
C ASP A 646 -14.26 -20.51 32.50
N THR A 647 -13.92 -19.77 33.55
CA THR A 647 -13.99 -18.30 33.60
C THR A 647 -12.99 -17.68 32.62
N LEU A 648 -11.75 -18.19 32.61
CA LEU A 648 -10.73 -17.76 31.65
C LEU A 648 -11.18 -18.03 30.22
N MET A 649 -11.71 -19.23 29.94
CA MET A 649 -12.25 -19.58 28.62
C MET A 649 -13.35 -18.60 28.20
N THR A 650 -14.27 -18.28 29.10
CA THR A 650 -15.36 -17.33 28.84
C THR A 650 -14.83 -15.94 28.48
N LEU A 651 -13.77 -15.47 29.16
CA LEU A 651 -13.09 -14.21 28.80
C LEU A 651 -12.39 -14.29 27.43
N VAL A 652 -11.81 -15.44 27.07
CA VAL A 652 -11.21 -15.63 25.74
C VAL A 652 -12.28 -15.55 24.65
N ILE A 653 -13.44 -16.19 24.85
CA ILE A 653 -14.57 -16.11 23.91
C ILE A 653 -15.06 -14.67 23.77
N PHE A 654 -15.23 -13.96 24.87
CA PHE A 654 -15.64 -12.54 24.85
C PHE A 654 -14.65 -11.69 24.04
N SER A 655 -13.36 -11.83 24.33
CA SER A 655 -12.27 -11.18 23.59
C SER A 655 -12.29 -11.54 22.09
N ALA A 656 -12.55 -12.81 21.76
CA ALA A 656 -12.65 -13.26 20.37
C ALA A 656 -13.84 -12.62 19.64
N ALA A 657 -14.99 -12.53 20.29
CA ALA A 657 -16.18 -11.88 19.74
C ALA A 657 -15.98 -10.39 19.49
N VAL A 658 -15.40 -9.66 20.45
CA VAL A 658 -15.10 -8.22 20.29
C VAL A 658 -14.09 -7.98 19.16
N SER A 659 -13.06 -8.84 19.05
CA SER A 659 -12.05 -8.77 17.99
C SER A 659 -12.63 -9.10 16.60
N ALA A 660 -13.57 -10.05 16.50
CA ALA A 660 -14.28 -10.37 15.27
C ALA A 660 -15.19 -9.20 14.83
N ALA A 661 -15.98 -8.64 15.77
CA ALA A 661 -16.80 -7.44 15.53
C ALA A 661 -15.95 -6.26 15.01
N ASN A 662 -14.80 -6.01 15.63
CA ASN A 662 -13.88 -4.96 15.16
C ASN A 662 -13.39 -5.22 13.73
N SER A 663 -13.08 -6.47 13.40
CA SER A 663 -12.64 -6.89 12.06
C SER A 663 -13.75 -6.72 11.01
N ALA A 664 -15.01 -6.97 11.39
CA ALA A 664 -16.17 -6.75 10.53
C ALA A 664 -16.41 -5.27 10.22
N ILE A 665 -16.24 -4.35 11.19
CA ILE A 665 -16.30 -2.89 10.96
C ILE A 665 -15.21 -2.45 9.97
N TYR A 666 -14.00 -2.99 10.12
CA TYR A 666 -12.90 -2.69 9.21
C TYR A 666 -13.17 -3.21 7.78
N ALA A 667 -13.59 -4.47 7.65
CA ALA A 667 -13.84 -5.11 6.35
C ALA A 667 -15.00 -4.44 5.59
N SER A 668 -16.13 -4.17 6.26
CA SER A 668 -17.30 -3.50 5.69
C SER A 668 -16.97 -2.08 5.22
N SER A 669 -16.29 -1.28 6.04
CA SER A 669 -15.95 0.10 5.68
C SER A 669 -15.01 0.18 4.48
N ARG A 670 -14.04 -0.74 4.35
CA ARG A 670 -13.15 -0.85 3.18
C ARG A 670 -13.87 -1.34 1.93
N MET A 671 -14.79 -2.30 2.05
CA MET A 671 -15.59 -2.77 0.91
C MET A 671 -16.44 -1.63 0.35
N LEU A 672 -17.10 -0.86 1.21
CA LEU A 672 -17.93 0.28 0.80
C LEU A 672 -17.08 1.43 0.20
N TRP A 673 -15.90 1.68 0.76
CA TRP A 673 -14.92 2.63 0.21
C TRP A 673 -14.44 2.21 -1.19
N SER A 674 -14.13 0.93 -1.39
CA SER A 674 -13.75 0.39 -2.71
C SER A 674 -14.88 0.50 -3.72
N MET A 675 -16.10 0.14 -3.33
CA MET A 675 -17.29 0.28 -4.19
C MET A 675 -17.57 1.75 -4.54
N ALA A 676 -17.26 2.69 -3.66
CA ALA A 676 -17.37 4.12 -3.97
C ALA A 676 -16.33 4.57 -5.01
N GLY A 677 -15.12 4.00 -4.97
CA GLY A 677 -14.09 4.19 -6.01
C GLY A 677 -14.52 3.65 -7.37
N ASP A 678 -15.08 2.44 -7.41
CA ASP A 678 -15.68 1.81 -8.61
C ASP A 678 -17.03 2.44 -9.00
N ARG A 679 -17.48 3.45 -8.25
CA ARG A 679 -18.75 4.19 -8.40
C ARG A 679 -20.00 3.35 -8.20
N PHE A 680 -19.92 2.14 -7.66
CA PHE A 680 -21.08 1.32 -7.27
C PHE A 680 -21.72 1.74 -5.95
N ALA A 681 -21.05 2.59 -5.17
CA ALA A 681 -21.59 3.24 -3.99
C ALA A 681 -21.49 4.78 -4.11
N PRO A 682 -22.32 5.54 -3.37
CA PRO A 682 -22.24 6.99 -3.31
C PRO A 682 -20.83 7.53 -3.00
N ALA A 683 -20.43 8.61 -3.68
CA ALA A 683 -19.09 9.19 -3.56
C ALA A 683 -18.72 9.67 -2.14
N CYS A 684 -19.71 9.91 -1.27
CA CYS A 684 -19.47 10.26 0.13
C CYS A 684 -18.70 9.16 0.88
N PHE A 685 -18.92 7.89 0.54
CA PHE A 685 -18.23 6.76 1.16
C PHE A 685 -16.76 6.61 0.72
N GLY A 686 -16.35 7.30 -0.35
CA GLY A 686 -14.96 7.36 -0.81
C GLY A 686 -14.09 8.37 -0.03
N LYS A 687 -14.68 9.25 0.78
CA LYS A 687 -13.96 10.29 1.53
C LYS A 687 -13.32 9.72 2.80
N THR A 688 -12.01 9.94 2.97
CA THR A 688 -11.25 9.57 4.16
C THR A 688 -10.91 10.79 5.03
N ASN A 689 -10.67 10.58 6.33
CA ASN A 689 -10.10 11.60 7.21
C ASN A 689 -8.56 11.68 7.07
N GLY A 690 -7.91 12.61 7.80
CA GLY A 690 -6.45 12.75 7.80
C GLY A 690 -5.66 11.52 8.26
N GLY A 691 -6.33 10.53 8.87
CA GLY A 691 -5.76 9.23 9.24
C GLY A 691 -6.05 8.10 8.23
N GLY A 692 -6.60 8.42 7.05
CA GLY A 692 -6.91 7.45 5.99
C GLY A 692 -8.15 6.59 6.24
N VAL A 693 -9.02 6.98 7.18
CA VAL A 693 -10.20 6.21 7.60
C VAL A 693 -11.48 6.70 6.90
N PRO A 694 -12.29 5.83 6.25
CA PRO A 694 -13.53 6.20 5.59
C PRO A 694 -14.69 6.40 6.58
N VAL A 695 -14.77 7.59 7.18
CA VAL A 695 -15.68 7.89 8.30
C VAL A 695 -17.16 7.65 7.95
N TYR A 696 -17.62 8.08 6.77
CA TYR A 696 -19.02 7.89 6.36
C TYR A 696 -19.38 6.42 6.17
N ALA A 697 -18.42 5.59 5.74
CA ALA A 697 -18.63 4.16 5.58
C ALA A 697 -18.77 3.44 6.93
N ILE A 698 -17.97 3.85 7.93
CA ILE A 698 -18.11 3.35 9.30
C ILE A 698 -19.47 3.74 9.89
N LEU A 699 -19.89 4.99 9.73
CA LEU A 699 -21.15 5.47 10.30
C LEU A 699 -22.38 4.68 9.79
N ILE A 700 -22.43 4.38 8.49
CA ILE A 700 -23.56 3.62 7.93
C ILE A 700 -23.52 2.14 8.37
N THR A 701 -22.34 1.52 8.44
CA THR A 701 -22.18 0.17 9.00
C THR A 701 -22.62 0.12 10.47
N VAL A 702 -22.23 1.10 11.28
CA VAL A 702 -22.63 1.19 12.70
C VAL A 702 -24.15 1.37 12.83
N LEU A 703 -24.75 2.20 11.97
CA LEU A 703 -26.19 2.41 11.95
C LEU A 703 -26.95 1.10 11.66
N LEU A 704 -26.49 0.31 10.69
CA LEU A 704 -27.10 -0.98 10.38
C LEU A 704 -26.82 -2.04 11.45
N ALA A 705 -25.64 -2.01 12.09
CA ALA A 705 -25.29 -2.89 13.20
C ALA A 705 -26.20 -2.73 14.43
N LEU A 706 -26.97 -1.63 14.53
CA LEU A 706 -28.03 -1.48 15.53
C LEU A 706 -29.14 -2.53 15.40
N VAL A 707 -29.19 -3.30 14.31
CA VAL A 707 -30.03 -4.50 14.22
C VAL A 707 -29.73 -5.50 15.35
N SER A 708 -28.52 -5.48 15.92
CA SER A 708 -28.17 -6.26 17.13
C SER A 708 -29.04 -5.95 18.35
N LEU A 709 -29.72 -4.79 18.38
CA LEU A 709 -30.66 -4.43 19.44
C LEU A 709 -31.97 -5.23 19.39
N LEU A 710 -32.24 -5.94 18.28
CA LEU A 710 -33.38 -6.86 18.19
C LEU A 710 -33.29 -8.04 19.17
N THR A 711 -32.12 -8.25 19.79
CA THR A 711 -31.93 -9.14 20.95
C THR A 711 -32.81 -8.78 22.16
N ARG A 712 -33.44 -7.59 22.17
CA ARG A 712 -34.51 -7.24 23.11
C ARG A 712 -35.79 -8.05 22.92
N TYR A 713 -36.10 -8.44 21.68
CA TYR A 713 -37.35 -9.11 21.31
C TYR A 713 -37.15 -10.57 20.91
N ILE A 714 -35.96 -10.89 20.37
CA ILE A 714 -35.60 -12.23 19.90
C ILE A 714 -34.55 -12.80 20.87
N PRO A 715 -34.67 -14.07 21.29
CA PRO A 715 -33.63 -14.72 22.10
C PRO A 715 -32.25 -14.62 21.43
N ALA A 716 -31.24 -14.17 22.16
CA ALA A 716 -29.92 -13.85 21.62
C ALA A 716 -29.26 -15.02 20.88
N GLN A 717 -29.38 -16.24 21.41
CA GLN A 717 -28.82 -17.45 20.78
C GLN A 717 -29.50 -17.77 19.44
N GLN A 718 -30.83 -17.67 19.39
CA GLN A 718 -31.58 -17.91 18.16
C GLN A 718 -31.27 -16.83 17.11
N PHE A 719 -31.22 -15.57 17.53
CA PHE A 719 -30.86 -14.45 16.66
C PHE A 719 -29.44 -14.60 16.09
N TYR A 720 -28.47 -15.00 16.93
CA TYR A 720 -27.11 -15.30 16.52
C TYR A 720 -27.06 -16.40 15.45
N LEU A 721 -27.75 -17.54 15.66
CA LEU A 721 -27.78 -18.64 14.69
C LEU A 721 -28.36 -18.23 13.33
N TYR A 722 -29.40 -17.39 13.32
CA TYR A 722 -29.94 -16.84 12.06
C TYR A 722 -28.94 -15.97 11.31
N LEU A 723 -28.26 -15.07 12.01
CA LEU A 723 -27.30 -14.16 11.39
C LEU A 723 -26.11 -14.90 10.80
N ILE A 724 -25.55 -15.88 11.51
CA ILE A 724 -24.40 -16.65 10.99
C ILE A 724 -24.80 -17.57 9.83
N ALA A 725 -26.02 -18.12 9.84
CA ALA A 725 -26.53 -18.94 8.73
C ALA A 725 -26.69 -18.10 7.45
N SER A 726 -27.31 -16.92 7.54
CA SER A 726 -27.44 -16.03 6.38
C SER A 726 -26.08 -15.51 5.89
N THR A 727 -25.18 -15.16 6.80
CA THR A 727 -23.83 -14.73 6.45
C THR A 727 -23.05 -15.84 5.73
N GLY A 728 -23.17 -17.09 6.19
CA GLY A 728 -22.57 -18.26 5.56
C GLY A 728 -23.06 -18.51 4.13
N GLN A 729 -24.34 -18.27 3.82
CA GLN A 729 -24.89 -18.37 2.46
C GLN A 729 -24.25 -17.35 1.52
N VAL A 730 -24.14 -16.09 1.96
CA VAL A 730 -23.46 -15.06 1.16
C VAL A 730 -21.97 -15.37 1.02
N GLY A 731 -21.33 -15.93 2.05
CA GLY A 731 -19.97 -16.45 1.99
C GLY A 731 -19.79 -17.51 0.90
N CYS A 732 -20.71 -18.48 0.81
CA CYS A 732 -20.72 -19.47 -0.27
C CYS A 732 -20.80 -18.81 -1.65
N LEU A 733 -21.68 -17.81 -1.82
CA LEU A 733 -21.82 -17.07 -3.07
C LEU A 733 -20.56 -16.27 -3.43
N ALA A 734 -19.89 -15.66 -2.44
CA ALA A 734 -18.62 -14.98 -2.64
C ALA A 734 -17.54 -15.96 -3.09
N TRP A 735 -17.45 -17.13 -2.47
CA TRP A 735 -16.49 -18.17 -2.85
C TRP A 735 -16.76 -18.75 -4.24
N ILE A 736 -18.04 -18.94 -4.63
CA ILE A 736 -18.43 -19.27 -6.00
C ILE A 736 -17.95 -18.19 -6.97
N THR A 737 -18.15 -16.91 -6.64
CA THR A 737 -17.74 -15.78 -7.47
C THR A 737 -16.22 -15.75 -7.67
N ILE A 738 -15.44 -16.01 -6.61
CA ILE A 738 -13.97 -16.12 -6.67
C ILE A 738 -13.57 -17.26 -7.62
N GLY A 739 -14.11 -18.46 -7.43
CA GLY A 739 -13.81 -19.61 -8.28
C GLY A 739 -14.19 -19.36 -9.75
N TRP A 740 -15.31 -18.70 -9.99
CA TRP A 740 -15.77 -18.37 -11.34
C TRP A 740 -14.92 -17.28 -12.01
N CYS A 741 -14.50 -16.25 -11.27
CA CYS A 741 -13.55 -15.23 -11.74
C CYS A 741 -12.24 -15.89 -12.17
N GLN A 742 -11.68 -16.78 -11.35
CA GLN A 742 -10.43 -17.47 -11.68
C GLN A 742 -10.57 -18.36 -12.92
N TYR A 743 -11.67 -19.10 -13.02
CA TYR A 743 -11.95 -19.95 -14.18
C TYR A 743 -12.04 -19.13 -15.47
N ARG A 744 -12.74 -18.00 -15.46
CA ARG A 744 -12.82 -17.10 -16.61
C ARG A 744 -11.50 -16.41 -16.90
N PHE A 745 -10.76 -15.96 -15.89
CA PHE A 745 -9.44 -15.35 -16.08
C PHE A 745 -8.49 -16.27 -16.86
N ARG A 746 -8.40 -17.55 -16.47
CA ARG A 746 -7.61 -18.56 -17.19
C ARG A 746 -8.08 -18.80 -18.62
N GLN A 747 -9.39 -18.74 -18.89
CA GLN A 747 -9.90 -18.80 -20.25
C GLN A 747 -9.53 -17.55 -21.06
N SER A 748 -9.66 -16.35 -20.47
CA SER A 748 -9.32 -15.09 -21.12
C SER A 748 -7.82 -15.01 -21.46
N VAL A 749 -6.95 -15.53 -20.60
CA VAL A 749 -5.51 -15.67 -20.93
C VAL A 749 -5.29 -16.66 -22.07
N ARG A 750 -5.96 -17.83 -22.05
CA ARG A 750 -5.84 -18.83 -23.14
C ARG A 750 -6.34 -18.29 -24.48
N ASN A 751 -7.37 -17.44 -24.46
CA ASN A 751 -7.96 -16.85 -25.65
C ASN A 751 -7.25 -15.55 -26.09
N GLY A 752 -6.18 -15.12 -25.40
CA GLY A 752 -5.38 -13.94 -25.75
C GLY A 752 -5.98 -12.59 -25.33
N THR A 753 -7.08 -12.56 -24.57
CA THR A 753 -7.68 -11.32 -24.05
C THR A 753 -6.83 -10.68 -22.95
N TYR A 754 -6.15 -11.50 -22.15
CA TYR A 754 -5.14 -11.06 -21.19
C TYR A 754 -3.79 -11.68 -21.54
N ALA A 755 -2.72 -10.91 -21.38
CA ALA A 755 -1.36 -11.37 -21.64
C ALA A 755 -0.95 -12.48 -20.64
N SER A 756 -0.14 -13.42 -21.11
CA SER A 756 0.24 -14.62 -20.35
C SER A 756 1.18 -14.35 -19.17
N ASP A 757 1.82 -13.18 -19.17
CA ASP A 757 2.70 -12.67 -18.12
C ASP A 757 1.94 -12.16 -16.87
N LEU A 758 0.63 -11.90 -16.99
CA LEU A 758 -0.25 -11.62 -15.84
C LEU A 758 -0.42 -12.86 -14.94
N LEU A 759 -0.18 -14.08 -15.43
CA LEU A 759 -0.14 -15.32 -14.64
C LEU A 759 1.18 -15.48 -13.87
N ARG A 760 1.51 -14.49 -13.02
CA ARG A 760 2.74 -14.49 -12.19
C ARG A 760 2.75 -15.63 -11.16
N TYR A 761 1.58 -15.95 -10.61
CA TYR A 761 1.36 -17.14 -9.79
C TYR A 761 0.34 -18.05 -10.50
N ARG A 762 0.48 -19.36 -10.32
CA ARG A 762 -0.46 -20.35 -10.86
C ARG A 762 -0.94 -21.24 -9.72
N SER A 763 -2.24 -21.19 -9.43
CA SER A 763 -2.84 -22.14 -8.50
C SER A 763 -2.62 -23.58 -8.99
N SER A 764 -2.37 -24.49 -8.05
CA SER A 764 -2.24 -25.91 -8.37
C SER A 764 -3.61 -26.50 -8.72
N LEU A 765 -3.59 -27.58 -9.51
CA LEU A 765 -4.77 -28.38 -9.88
C LEU A 765 -5.86 -27.63 -10.67
N PHE A 766 -5.57 -26.47 -11.26
CA PHE A 766 -6.49 -25.86 -12.24
C PHE A 766 -6.77 -26.83 -13.42
N PRO A 767 -8.02 -27.01 -13.88
CA PRO A 767 -9.26 -26.30 -13.52
C PRO A 767 -10.07 -26.94 -12.37
N TRP A 768 -9.59 -28.03 -11.78
CA TRP A 768 -10.33 -28.81 -10.79
C TRP A 768 -10.56 -28.02 -9.50
N THR A 769 -9.60 -27.22 -9.04
CA THR A 769 -9.73 -26.37 -7.86
C THR A 769 -10.92 -25.40 -7.98
N ALA A 770 -11.02 -24.65 -9.08
CA ALA A 770 -12.13 -23.74 -9.34
C ALA A 770 -13.48 -24.46 -9.42
N ARG A 771 -13.53 -25.61 -10.10
CA ARG A 771 -14.76 -26.41 -10.23
C ARG A 771 -15.20 -26.98 -8.88
N PHE A 772 -14.26 -27.46 -8.07
CA PHE A 772 -14.52 -27.94 -6.72
C PHE A 772 -15.17 -26.85 -5.87
N VAL A 773 -14.59 -25.64 -5.84
CA VAL A 773 -15.13 -24.50 -5.10
C VAL A 773 -16.55 -24.15 -5.56
N ILE A 774 -16.79 -24.06 -6.88
CA ILE A 774 -18.10 -23.69 -7.42
C ILE A 774 -19.15 -24.75 -7.08
N ILE A 775 -18.86 -26.03 -7.35
CA ILE A 775 -19.84 -27.12 -7.20
C ILE A 775 -20.18 -27.34 -5.73
N THR A 776 -19.18 -27.37 -4.85
CA THR A 776 -19.40 -27.65 -3.42
C THR A 776 -20.16 -26.53 -2.73
N ASN A 777 -19.79 -25.27 -2.94
CA ASN A 777 -20.53 -24.14 -2.36
C ASN A 777 -21.95 -24.06 -2.90
N PHE A 778 -22.16 -24.34 -4.20
CA PHE A 778 -23.51 -24.38 -4.76
C PHE A 778 -24.36 -25.50 -4.13
N ALA A 779 -23.78 -26.69 -3.93
CA ALA A 779 -24.45 -27.80 -3.26
C ALA A 779 -24.81 -27.48 -1.80
N ILE A 780 -23.95 -26.74 -1.09
CA ILE A 780 -24.20 -26.32 0.31
C ILE A 780 -25.32 -25.29 0.39
N MET A 781 -25.34 -24.32 -0.53
CA MET A 781 -26.44 -23.34 -0.61
C MET A 781 -27.79 -24.06 -0.81
N VAL A 782 -27.84 -24.95 -1.81
CA VAL A 782 -29.04 -25.74 -2.11
C VAL A 782 -29.40 -26.67 -0.95
N GLY A 783 -28.42 -27.32 -0.33
CA GLY A 783 -28.62 -28.21 0.81
C GLY A 783 -29.24 -27.52 2.03
N THR A 784 -28.88 -26.25 2.25
CA THR A 784 -29.41 -25.45 3.36
C THR A 784 -30.89 -25.15 3.20
N TRP A 785 -31.40 -25.08 1.96
CA TRP A 785 -32.82 -24.89 1.69
C TRP A 785 -33.70 -26.08 2.13
N PHE A 786 -33.11 -27.26 2.28
CA PHE A 786 -33.80 -28.47 2.76
C PHE A 786 -33.78 -28.61 4.30
N SER A 787 -33.21 -27.63 5.02
CA SER A 787 -33.32 -27.58 6.48
C SER A 787 -34.72 -27.15 6.93
N GLU A 788 -35.10 -27.44 8.18
CA GLU A 788 -36.42 -27.07 8.73
C GLU A 788 -36.76 -25.59 8.58
N GLN A 789 -35.75 -24.72 8.58
CA GLN A 789 -35.89 -23.26 8.43
C GLN A 789 -35.39 -22.74 7.06
N GLY A 790 -34.94 -23.65 6.19
CA GLY A 790 -34.27 -23.34 4.93
C GLY A 790 -35.16 -22.61 3.93
N GLY A 791 -36.45 -22.94 3.87
CA GLY A 791 -37.41 -22.26 3.01
C GLY A 791 -37.57 -20.78 3.35
N VAL A 792 -37.54 -20.41 4.64
CA VAL A 792 -37.64 -19.02 5.08
C VAL A 792 -36.35 -18.27 4.76
N ILE A 793 -35.19 -18.87 5.05
CA ILE A 793 -33.87 -18.30 4.73
C ILE A 793 -33.76 -18.03 3.23
N MET A 794 -34.13 -19.01 2.40
CA MET A 794 -34.14 -18.88 0.94
C MET A 794 -35.03 -17.74 0.46
N LEU A 795 -36.27 -17.61 0.96
CA LEU A 795 -37.19 -16.55 0.55
C LEU A 795 -36.67 -15.16 0.92
N VAL A 796 -36.11 -15.01 2.12
CA VAL A 796 -35.53 -13.74 2.58
C VAL A 796 -34.34 -13.36 1.73
N GLU A 797 -33.42 -14.29 1.46
CA GLU A 797 -32.24 -14.05 0.63
C GLU A 797 -32.59 -13.75 -0.82
N LEU A 798 -33.58 -14.44 -1.37
CA LEU A 798 -34.04 -14.21 -2.74
C LEU A 798 -34.73 -12.86 -2.87
N ALA A 799 -35.53 -12.46 -1.88
CA ALA A 799 -36.10 -11.12 -1.80
C ALA A 799 -35.00 -10.05 -1.70
N PHE A 800 -33.97 -10.31 -0.89
CA PHE A 800 -32.85 -9.39 -0.70
C PHE A 800 -32.01 -9.22 -1.98
N MET A 801 -31.65 -10.34 -2.63
CA MET A 801 -30.95 -10.33 -3.92
C MET A 801 -31.77 -9.64 -5.00
N THR A 802 -33.09 -9.87 -5.03
CA THR A 802 -33.99 -9.18 -5.97
C THR A 802 -34.01 -7.68 -5.70
N GLY A 803 -34.05 -7.25 -4.44
CA GLY A 803 -33.95 -5.83 -4.07
C GLY A 803 -32.67 -5.16 -4.54
N ILE A 804 -31.52 -5.83 -4.37
CA ILE A 804 -30.22 -5.34 -4.85
C ILE A 804 -30.21 -5.27 -6.39
N LEU A 805 -30.71 -6.29 -7.09
CA LEU A 805 -30.79 -6.28 -8.55
C LEU A 805 -31.73 -5.18 -9.06
N LEU A 806 -32.88 -4.95 -8.43
CA LEU A 806 -33.77 -3.85 -8.78
C LEU A 806 -33.09 -2.49 -8.57
N SER A 807 -32.33 -2.33 -7.47
CA SER A 807 -31.58 -1.10 -7.22
C SER A 807 -30.57 -0.79 -8.33
N TRP A 808 -29.91 -1.82 -8.88
CA TRP A 808 -29.00 -1.64 -10.02
C TRP A 808 -29.72 -1.00 -11.21
N TYR A 809 -30.89 -1.50 -11.59
CA TYR A 809 -31.65 -0.99 -12.72
C TYR A 809 -32.21 0.42 -12.49
N LEU A 810 -32.57 0.75 -11.24
CA LEU A 810 -33.05 2.08 -10.86
C LEU A 810 -31.94 3.13 -10.88
N PHE A 811 -30.73 2.79 -10.40
CA PHE A 811 -29.61 3.73 -10.30
C PHE A 811 -28.65 3.72 -11.51
N ARG A 812 -28.84 2.81 -12.48
CA ARG A 812 -28.04 2.69 -13.72
C ARG A 812 -27.82 4.01 -14.48
N PRO A 813 -28.81 4.91 -14.67
CA PRO A 813 -28.63 6.15 -15.45
C PRO A 813 -27.67 7.14 -14.79
N THR A 814 -27.68 7.19 -13.46
CA THR A 814 -26.83 8.07 -12.63
C THR A 814 -25.39 7.55 -12.61
N LEU A 815 -25.22 6.23 -12.58
CA LEU A 815 -23.94 5.53 -12.60
C LEU A 815 -23.23 5.66 -13.97
N SER A 816 -23.97 5.60 -15.08
CA SER A 816 -23.40 5.73 -16.44
C SER A 816 -22.95 7.15 -16.80
N ARG A 817 -23.61 8.20 -16.29
CA ARG A 817 -23.22 9.61 -16.54
C ARG A 817 -21.88 9.97 -15.93
N LEU A 818 -21.54 9.39 -14.79
CA LEU A 818 -20.25 9.62 -14.15
C LEU A 818 -19.11 9.02 -15.00
N ARG A 819 -19.28 7.85 -15.62
CA ARG A 819 -18.22 7.15 -16.39
C ARG A 819 -17.65 7.95 -17.57
N ASN A 820 -18.40 8.90 -18.13
CA ASN A 820 -17.97 9.69 -19.31
C ASN A 820 -17.19 10.97 -18.97
N THR A 821 -16.82 11.20 -17.70
CA THR A 821 -16.09 12.42 -17.27
C THR A 821 -14.65 12.18 -16.84
N VAL A 822 -14.15 10.95 -16.91
CA VAL A 822 -12.74 10.63 -16.63
C VAL A 822 -12.32 9.57 -17.65
N GLY A 823 -11.70 10.04 -18.73
CA GLY A 823 -11.04 9.23 -19.76
C GLY A 823 -9.62 9.73 -19.94
#